data_AF-A0A395MJP2-F1
#
_entry.id   AF-A0A395MJP2-F1
#
_cell.length_a   1.000
_cell.length_b   1.000
_cell.length_c   1.000
_cell.angle_alpha   90.00
_cell.angle_beta   90.00
_cell.angle_gamma   90.00
#
_symmetry.space_group_name_H-M   'P 1'
#
loop_
_entity.id
_entity.type
_entity.pdbx_description
1 polymer ?
#
loop_
_entity_poly.entity_id
_entity_poly.type
_entity_poly.pdbx_seq_one_letter_code
_entity_poly.pdbx_strand_id
1 'polypeptide(L)'
;MEARSKQACEPCRANKTDLHGRFQALESHVKNIYQLLQPQTEIASSSSPGTSMRAASMGLLDEIGSASPGMMSETIAETTFSTTNTHDFYRGQELQAVEHYASSAQQTVTSIASQGIPKLEVVQALCLLVLVDVAACKPGRAWMTIGTLSRLEALRKISQQVFIESSTDPEASLRCHWTVFLLEQTFMPQERTSVHDDDQPKYPASAPIPPSLPPITDGEYPSDLYSDEAAEDLGITAYYIKILGIWGHMSSYMHQIRIGKAQTAWSPGSMHYELCAQLYEYDAKTPHIHLLRSVHFTKRQSSELIERREYWIPWVLQQVTSHATTAIVNHPFVHLVAMRDRLHGLPPRQFLQQTVDLAMYHSAWVFKFLRFCEEQNFGIYDPLVGHLVAVVATIPWLFQCAIDPKIAQKARDDLTWCKGFLERLSATWPHIAHKLELLNSLNTTAENNPQSPSAKGVSIVFHPSLFWALVDPKISQMTPSLPHNHGSNRFQDGTIRVSTHYIQPLVESQVEQSHQIGDFKIVIIGAGLFGLTTAKQLVLEGHKNITVIDRHMPPVPDGSSSDISRIIRFDYGDGDYCSLAYKAYQRWSQNPKYKGIFYPTDYIIAGSRKTAEKSWTDKTRARLEERNLPYTILPDAAAAKQMFPILTGDLAQPNWEGYHNKSGGWADANKAIKQLRDECLELGISFISGRAGTVVGFDSDAEGVIKSVRTLGGTPITGDHFILATGAWSSGLVPTYNSTLSTAQALGFLRLTDDEMIKYKDLPIYVNYSTGWFNFPPHEDTKMLKFAVHGWGYTRAPSKGDNNNVKSNISVPPPVSRERKNFVPADAEQRLRDGLREILPELGDRKLERAALCWYTDTPTGDFIMDYHPDYKNLFVGGGGSGHAFKFLPVLGECMTAAIKKTLPSHLAEKWRFHTEYEHRQDTFLGDGSRGGPARRELNAAEKARLDGEERSKL
;
A
#
# COMPACT_ATOMS: atom_id res chain seq x y z
N MET A 1 4.29 17.69 92.15
CA MET A 1 5.21 16.82 91.39
C MET A 1 5.47 17.48 90.04
N GLU A 2 6.24 18.57 90.07
CA GLU A 2 7.04 18.96 88.91
C GLU A 2 8.27 18.04 88.85
N ALA A 3 8.83 17.90 87.64
CA ALA A 3 9.96 17.05 87.25
C ALA A 3 9.63 15.58 86.95
N ARG A 4 9.09 15.34 85.73
CA ARG A 4 9.44 14.20 84.85
C ARG A 4 8.86 14.42 83.44
N SER A 5 9.23 15.53 82.81
CA SER A 5 9.03 15.80 81.38
C SER A 5 10.35 16.25 80.78
N LYS A 6 11.27 15.29 80.56
CA LYS A 6 12.49 15.44 79.74
C LYS A 6 13.19 14.07 79.63
N GLN A 7 12.58 13.15 78.89
CA GLN A 7 13.30 11.98 78.35
C GLN A 7 12.51 11.36 77.19
N ALA A 8 12.25 12.16 76.15
CA ALA A 8 12.05 11.58 74.82
C ALA A 8 13.43 11.20 74.28
N CYS A 9 13.75 9.92 74.48
CA CYS A 9 14.88 9.12 74.01
C CYS A 9 15.80 9.75 72.93
N GLU A 10 17.08 9.93 73.27
CA GLU A 10 18.18 10.19 72.32
C GLU A 10 18.22 9.24 71.09
N PRO A 11 17.80 7.96 71.15
CA PRO A 11 17.71 7.09 69.97
C PRO A 11 16.79 7.63 68.85
N CYS A 12 15.70 8.34 69.17
CA CYS A 12 14.79 8.88 68.16
C CYS A 12 15.32 10.16 67.49
N ARG A 13 16.15 10.95 68.20
CA ARG A 13 16.87 12.08 67.60
C ARG A 13 18.05 11.58 66.77
N ALA A 14 18.81 10.60 67.29
CA ALA A 14 19.91 9.95 66.58
C ALA A 14 19.43 9.27 65.28
N ASN A 15 18.30 8.54 65.29
CA ASN A 15 17.70 7.96 64.07
C ASN A 15 17.20 9.01 63.07
N LYS A 16 16.66 10.15 63.52
CA LYS A 16 16.26 11.24 62.60
C LYS A 16 17.47 11.92 61.96
N THR A 17 18.56 12.14 62.70
CA THR A 17 19.82 12.66 62.15
C THR A 17 20.53 11.65 61.25
N ASP A 18 20.48 10.36 61.57
CA ASP A 18 21.04 9.26 60.76
C ASP A 18 20.23 9.07 59.45
N LEU A 19 18.90 9.11 59.49
CA LEU A 19 18.07 9.15 58.28
C LEU A 19 18.36 10.40 57.43
N HIS A 20 18.46 11.59 58.04
CA HIS A 20 18.72 12.83 57.30
C HIS A 20 20.11 12.80 56.62
N GLY A 21 21.15 12.32 57.31
CA GLY A 21 22.48 12.12 56.73
C GLY A 21 22.48 11.06 55.62
N ARG A 22 21.73 9.97 55.77
CA ARG A 22 21.54 8.96 54.72
C ARG A 22 20.79 9.50 53.51
N PHE A 23 19.83 10.41 53.69
CA PHE A 23 19.13 11.09 52.59
C PHE A 23 20.04 12.07 51.84
N GLN A 24 20.86 12.86 52.53
CA GLN A 24 21.85 13.73 51.88
C GLN A 24 22.92 12.93 51.13
N ALA A 25 23.38 11.82 51.70
CA ALA A 25 24.30 10.90 51.03
C ALA A 25 23.63 10.26 49.80
N LEU A 26 22.36 9.87 49.90
CA LEU A 26 21.59 9.33 48.78
C LEU A 26 21.46 10.33 47.64
N GLU A 27 21.08 11.58 47.94
CA GLU A 27 20.94 12.67 46.96
C GLU A 27 22.28 12.94 46.26
N SER A 28 23.39 12.94 47.00
CA SER A 28 24.74 13.06 46.45
C SER A 28 25.15 11.85 45.59
N HIS A 29 24.85 10.62 46.02
CA HIS A 29 25.20 9.41 45.27
C HIS A 29 24.38 9.26 43.99
N VAL A 30 23.08 9.57 44.02
CA VAL A 30 22.23 9.59 42.82
C VAL A 30 22.76 10.60 41.81
N LYS A 31 23.10 11.82 42.26
CA LYS A 31 23.70 12.86 41.42
C LYS A 31 25.04 12.42 40.81
N ASN A 32 25.87 11.68 41.55
CA ASN A 32 27.14 11.16 41.05
C ASN A 32 26.96 9.99 40.07
N ILE A 33 25.99 9.09 40.30
CA ILE A 33 25.66 8.00 39.35
C ILE A 33 25.17 8.56 38.02
N TYR A 34 24.33 9.60 38.04
CA TYR A 34 23.90 10.33 36.85
C TYR A 34 25.08 10.89 36.04
N GLN A 35 26.12 11.40 36.72
CA GLN A 35 27.31 11.97 36.06
C GLN A 35 28.28 10.91 35.50
N LEU A 36 28.18 9.65 35.93
CA LEU A 36 29.16 8.60 35.64
C LEU A 36 28.75 7.65 34.50
N LEU A 37 27.47 7.63 34.11
CA LEU A 37 26.90 6.71 33.12
C LEU A 37 27.04 7.15 31.64
N GLN A 38 27.90 8.14 31.33
CA GLN A 38 28.03 8.69 29.97
C GLN A 38 29.27 8.18 29.18
N PRO A 39 29.18 7.73 27.90
CA PRO A 39 30.30 7.13 27.14
C PRO A 39 31.22 8.10 26.36
N GLN A 40 32.44 7.64 26.03
CA GLN A 40 33.54 8.36 25.31
C GLN A 40 33.60 8.08 23.78
N THR A 41 34.15 9.03 22.98
CA THR A 41 34.70 8.80 21.62
C THR A 41 36.15 9.32 21.53
N GLU A 42 37.10 8.45 21.16
CA GLU A 42 38.52 8.83 20.95
C GLU A 42 38.79 9.28 19.50
N ILE A 43 39.56 10.35 19.35
CA ILE A 43 40.25 10.75 18.12
C ILE A 43 41.74 10.50 18.31
N ALA A 44 42.32 9.58 17.54
CA ALA A 44 43.76 9.55 17.29
C ALA A 44 44.06 10.36 16.02
N SER A 45 44.87 11.40 16.18
CA SER A 45 45.34 12.30 15.14
C SER A 45 46.54 11.73 14.38
N SER A 46 46.46 11.64 13.04
CA SER A 46 47.63 11.87 12.18
C SER A 46 47.24 12.30 10.74
N SER A 47 47.50 13.58 10.46
CA SER A 47 47.91 14.22 9.19
C SER A 47 47.07 14.13 7.89
N SER A 48 46.31 15.22 7.65
CA SER A 48 46.13 16.05 6.41
C SER A 48 45.33 15.52 5.18
N PRO A 49 44.84 16.42 4.29
CA PRO A 49 43.81 17.46 4.51
C PRO A 49 42.65 17.42 3.46
N GLY A 50 41.43 17.87 3.82
CA GLY A 50 40.32 17.98 2.85
C GLY A 50 38.95 18.44 3.40
N THR A 51 38.89 19.70 3.85
CA THR A 51 37.78 20.68 3.77
C THR A 51 36.28 20.29 3.95
N SER A 52 35.66 20.97 4.93
CA SER A 52 34.28 21.51 4.95
C SER A 52 33.13 20.71 5.60
N MET A 53 32.97 20.85 6.92
CA MET A 53 31.70 21.19 7.62
C MET A 53 31.95 21.19 9.14
N ARG A 54 32.66 22.21 9.64
CA ARG A 54 32.86 22.48 11.07
C ARG A 54 32.57 23.97 11.31
N ALA A 55 31.31 24.33 11.52
CA ALA A 55 30.95 25.71 11.88
C ALA A 55 29.55 25.93 12.50
N ALA A 56 28.74 24.90 12.82
CA ALA A 56 27.31 25.12 13.11
C ALA A 56 26.77 24.52 14.43
N SER A 57 27.60 24.32 15.45
CA SER A 57 27.16 23.64 16.70
C SER A 57 27.78 24.21 17.98
N MET A 58 27.93 25.54 18.06
CA MET A 58 28.48 26.25 19.23
C MET A 58 27.44 27.08 20.02
N GLY A 59 26.14 26.99 19.72
CA GLY A 59 25.13 27.93 20.24
C GLY A 59 24.04 27.38 21.16
N LEU A 60 24.16 26.16 21.70
CA LEU A 60 23.02 25.49 22.39
C LEU A 60 23.32 25.01 23.82
N LEU A 61 24.39 25.48 24.46
CA LEU A 61 24.86 24.97 25.76
C LEU A 61 24.53 25.86 26.97
N ASP A 62 23.92 27.03 26.79
CA ASP A 62 23.65 27.98 27.89
C ASP A 62 22.21 27.97 28.44
N GLU A 63 21.26 27.22 27.86
CA GLU A 63 19.85 27.23 28.28
C GLU A 63 19.31 25.94 28.94
N ILE A 64 20.16 24.94 29.21
CA ILE A 64 19.73 23.60 29.71
C ILE A 64 19.70 23.51 31.25
N GLY A 65 19.93 24.62 31.96
CA GLY A 65 20.01 24.68 33.42
C GLY A 65 18.68 24.70 34.19
N SER A 66 17.51 24.49 33.55
CA SER A 66 16.20 24.79 34.17
C SER A 66 15.08 23.75 34.00
N ALA A 67 15.34 22.54 33.50
CA ALA A 67 14.28 21.55 33.24
C ALA A 67 14.13 20.48 34.36
N SER A 68 12.88 20.23 34.74
CA SER A 68 12.36 19.41 35.86
C SER A 68 12.49 17.89 35.59
N PRO A 69 12.39 17.00 36.62
CA PRO A 69 12.58 15.55 36.46
C PRO A 69 11.56 14.91 35.52
N GLY A 70 12.04 14.57 34.32
CA GLY A 70 11.34 13.93 33.20
C GLY A 70 10.79 12.54 33.46
N MET A 71 9.75 12.16 32.72
CA MET A 71 9.29 10.77 32.66
C MET A 71 10.41 9.88 32.08
N MET A 72 10.42 8.58 32.39
CA MET A 72 11.53 7.65 32.10
C MET A 72 12.10 7.64 30.67
N SER A 73 11.42 8.22 29.66
CA SER A 73 11.99 8.42 28.31
C SER A 73 12.99 9.59 28.23
N GLU A 74 12.76 10.68 28.97
CA GLU A 74 13.74 11.75 29.14
C GLU A 74 14.93 11.24 29.95
N THR A 75 14.71 10.41 30.98
CA THR A 75 15.82 9.79 31.70
C THR A 75 16.58 8.78 30.83
N ILE A 76 15.93 7.93 30.03
CA ILE A 76 16.65 7.01 29.12
C ILE A 76 17.40 7.78 28.00
N ALA A 77 16.87 8.92 27.55
CA ALA A 77 17.51 9.78 26.55
C ALA A 77 18.63 10.67 27.12
N GLU A 78 18.48 11.19 28.33
CA GLU A 78 19.45 12.05 29.02
C GLU A 78 20.55 11.26 29.73
N THR A 79 20.33 9.98 30.06
CA THR A 79 21.35 9.13 30.68
C THR A 79 22.31 8.50 29.66
N THR A 80 22.26 8.85 28.36
CA THR A 80 23.15 8.24 27.36
C THR A 80 24.03 9.20 26.54
N PHE A 81 23.90 10.53 26.57
CA PHE A 81 24.81 11.40 25.80
C PHE A 81 25.03 12.83 26.40
N SER A 82 26.14 13.05 27.13
CA SER A 82 27.09 14.21 27.07
C SER A 82 27.72 14.69 28.41
N THR A 83 29.05 14.45 28.55
CA THR A 83 30.15 15.03 29.38
C THR A 83 30.11 15.25 30.93
N THR A 84 31.02 14.50 31.60
CA THR A 84 31.96 14.74 32.75
C THR A 84 31.50 15.17 34.15
N ASN A 85 31.90 14.36 35.16
CA ASN A 85 32.29 14.82 36.50
C ASN A 85 33.77 15.26 36.48
N THR A 86 34.06 16.43 37.05
CA THR A 86 35.37 17.13 37.02
C THR A 86 36.27 16.82 38.22
N HIS A 87 36.02 15.73 38.96
CA HIS A 87 36.83 15.45 40.15
C HIS A 87 38.17 14.80 39.76
N ASP A 88 39.27 15.58 39.90
CA ASP A 88 40.65 15.20 39.54
C ASP A 88 41.10 13.83 40.10
N PHE A 89 40.50 13.38 41.20
CA PHE A 89 40.81 12.11 41.87
C PHE A 89 40.55 10.84 41.02
N TYR A 90 39.57 10.85 40.11
CA TYR A 90 39.13 9.64 39.38
C TYR A 90 39.52 9.63 37.89
N ARG A 91 40.40 10.54 37.45
CA ARG A 91 40.87 10.60 36.06
C ARG A 91 41.60 9.30 35.68
N GLY A 92 41.06 8.53 34.73
CA GLY A 92 41.58 7.21 34.34
C GLY A 92 41.11 6.03 35.21
N GLN A 93 40.16 6.24 36.12
CA GLN A 93 39.53 5.22 36.97
C GLN A 93 37.99 5.30 36.96
N GLU A 94 37.40 5.81 35.88
CA GLU A 94 35.98 6.17 35.77
C GLU A 94 35.06 4.97 36.02
N LEU A 95 35.40 3.78 35.51
CA LEU A 95 34.67 2.52 35.75
C LEU A 95 34.61 2.13 37.23
N GLN A 96 35.70 2.33 37.97
CA GLN A 96 35.76 2.02 39.41
C GLN A 96 34.94 3.02 40.23
N ALA A 97 34.90 4.29 39.79
CA ALA A 97 34.03 5.30 40.40
C ALA A 97 32.54 4.96 40.17
N VAL A 98 32.14 4.60 38.95
CA VAL A 98 30.77 4.16 38.62
C VAL A 98 30.35 3.01 39.54
N GLU A 99 31.18 1.98 39.63
CA GLU A 99 30.90 0.78 40.43
C GLU A 99 30.81 1.09 41.93
N HIS A 100 31.70 1.95 42.45
CA HIS A 100 31.70 2.36 43.85
C HIS A 100 30.43 3.15 44.22
N TYR A 101 30.08 4.17 43.44
CA TYR A 101 28.89 4.99 43.72
C TYR A 101 27.59 4.21 43.49
N ALA A 102 27.51 3.38 42.45
CA ALA A 102 26.36 2.50 42.23
C ALA A 102 26.16 1.53 43.40
N SER A 103 27.23 0.93 43.90
CA SER A 103 27.19 0.02 45.06
C SER A 103 26.80 0.75 46.36
N SER A 104 27.34 1.94 46.58
CA SER A 104 27.06 2.76 47.76
C SER A 104 25.60 3.28 47.78
N ALA A 105 25.12 3.78 46.65
CA ALA A 105 23.71 4.16 46.48
C ALA A 105 22.81 2.96 46.68
N GLN A 106 23.13 1.82 46.07
CA GLN A 106 22.32 0.60 46.21
C GLN A 106 22.18 0.18 47.67
N GLN A 107 23.27 0.16 48.45
CA GLN A 107 23.23 -0.19 49.87
C GLN A 107 22.35 0.77 50.67
N THR A 108 22.49 2.07 50.40
CA THR A 108 21.73 3.13 51.09
C THR A 108 20.24 3.05 50.76
N VAL A 109 19.89 3.01 49.47
CA VAL A 109 18.50 2.95 49.00
C VAL A 109 17.82 1.67 49.48
N THR A 110 18.47 0.52 49.34
CA THR A 110 17.90 -0.78 49.74
C THR A 110 17.65 -0.83 51.26
N SER A 111 18.56 -0.26 52.05
CA SER A 111 18.37 -0.14 53.51
C SER A 111 17.15 0.71 53.85
N ILE A 112 16.96 1.87 53.21
CA ILE A 112 15.80 2.74 53.43
C ILE A 112 14.50 2.07 52.95
N ALA A 113 14.54 1.43 51.78
CA ALA A 113 13.41 0.70 51.20
C ALA A 113 12.95 -0.46 52.10
N SER A 114 13.89 -1.21 52.70
CA SER A 114 13.59 -2.32 53.62
C SER A 114 12.85 -1.90 54.89
N GLN A 115 12.94 -0.61 55.27
CA GLN A 115 12.21 -0.04 56.39
C GLN A 115 10.78 0.39 56.01
N GLY A 116 10.38 0.19 54.75
CA GLY A 116 9.04 0.52 54.25
C GLY A 116 8.78 2.03 54.12
N ILE A 117 9.83 2.85 53.96
CA ILE A 117 9.73 4.31 53.87
C ILE A 117 9.37 4.72 52.43
N PRO A 118 8.13 5.17 52.14
CA PRO A 118 7.64 5.34 50.77
C PRO A 118 7.87 6.77 50.24
N LYS A 119 9.10 7.27 50.36
CA LYS A 119 9.47 8.61 49.86
C LYS A 119 9.71 8.62 48.35
N LEU A 120 9.38 9.74 47.70
CA LEU A 120 9.50 9.90 46.25
C LEU A 120 10.94 9.66 45.76
N GLU A 121 11.94 10.19 46.46
CA GLU A 121 13.35 10.10 46.10
C GLU A 121 13.86 8.65 46.18
N VAL A 122 13.32 7.87 47.12
CA VAL A 122 13.65 6.44 47.28
C VAL A 122 13.09 5.64 46.11
N VAL A 123 11.84 5.91 45.71
CA VAL A 123 11.21 5.25 44.56
C VAL A 123 11.92 5.63 43.25
N GLN A 124 12.25 6.91 43.06
CA GLN A 124 13.03 7.37 41.89
C GLN A 124 14.41 6.71 41.82
N ALA A 125 15.14 6.64 42.93
CA ALA A 125 16.46 6.00 42.98
C ALA A 125 16.38 4.49 42.70
N LEU A 126 15.36 3.81 43.22
CA LEU A 126 15.10 2.40 42.91
C LEU A 126 14.79 2.19 41.42
N CYS A 127 14.01 3.06 40.77
CA CYS A 127 13.73 2.97 39.32
C CYS A 127 15.02 3.01 38.49
N LEU A 128 15.97 3.88 38.86
CA LEU A 128 17.28 3.95 38.20
C LEU A 128 18.12 2.69 38.46
N LEU A 129 18.09 2.17 39.69
CA LEU A 129 18.78 0.93 40.05
C LEU A 129 18.27 -0.28 39.25
N VAL A 130 16.98 -0.32 38.91
CA VAL A 130 16.43 -1.34 38.00
C VAL A 130 17.13 -1.29 36.65
N LEU A 131 17.25 -0.10 36.04
CA LEU A 131 17.90 0.06 34.73
C LEU A 131 19.38 -0.32 34.80
N VAL A 132 20.07 0.06 35.88
CA VAL A 132 21.47 -0.35 36.13
C VAL A 132 21.58 -1.87 36.25
N ASP A 133 20.70 -2.52 37.01
CA ASP A 133 20.69 -3.97 37.17
C ASP A 133 20.39 -4.69 35.84
N VAL A 134 19.50 -4.14 35.01
CA VAL A 134 19.18 -4.65 33.67
C VAL A 134 20.36 -4.49 32.71
N ALA A 135 21.02 -3.33 32.70
CA ALA A 135 22.23 -3.09 31.91
C ALA A 135 23.40 -4.00 32.34
N ALA A 136 23.51 -4.26 33.64
CA ALA A 136 24.51 -5.18 34.21
C ALA A 136 24.13 -6.68 34.08
N CYS A 137 23.04 -7.01 33.39
CA CYS A 137 22.52 -8.38 33.25
C CYS A 137 22.30 -9.11 34.57
N LYS A 138 21.75 -8.42 35.58
CA LYS A 138 21.39 -8.94 36.91
C LYS A 138 19.86 -8.99 37.10
N PRO A 139 19.12 -9.82 36.35
CA PRO A 139 17.66 -9.77 36.28
C PRO A 139 16.97 -10.10 37.60
N GLY A 140 17.49 -11.04 38.39
CA GLY A 140 16.92 -11.36 39.71
C GLY A 140 16.96 -10.17 40.67
N ARG A 141 18.01 -9.34 40.61
CA ARG A 141 18.09 -8.10 41.38
C ARG A 141 17.10 -7.07 40.85
N ALA A 142 17.07 -6.86 39.53
CA ALA A 142 16.10 -5.95 38.90
C ALA A 142 14.65 -6.32 39.29
N TRP A 143 14.27 -7.60 39.25
CA TRP A 143 12.93 -8.07 39.62
C TRP A 143 12.58 -7.84 41.09
N MET A 144 13.52 -8.12 42.00
CA MET A 144 13.31 -7.84 43.43
C MET A 144 13.16 -6.34 43.68
N THR A 145 13.94 -5.52 42.99
CA THR A 145 13.86 -4.06 43.04
C THR A 145 12.51 -3.57 42.49
N ILE A 146 12.04 -4.11 41.34
CA ILE A 146 10.70 -3.82 40.79
C ILE A 146 9.60 -4.22 41.77
N GLY A 147 9.65 -5.42 42.34
CA GLY A 147 8.66 -5.84 43.35
C GLY A 147 8.64 -4.94 44.59
N THR A 148 9.82 -4.46 45.01
CA THR A 148 9.96 -3.48 46.11
C THR A 148 9.37 -2.13 45.71
N LEU A 149 9.63 -1.65 44.50
CA LEU A 149 9.04 -0.43 43.93
C LEU A 149 7.50 -0.49 43.94
N SER A 150 6.92 -1.57 43.43
CA SER A 150 5.46 -1.75 43.37
C SER A 150 4.81 -1.69 44.75
N ARG A 151 5.45 -2.31 45.76
CA ARG A 151 4.95 -2.29 47.15
C ARG A 151 5.12 -0.93 47.81
N LEU A 152 6.27 -0.27 47.64
CA LEU A 152 6.50 1.08 48.17
C LEU A 152 5.56 2.10 47.54
N GLU A 153 5.27 1.97 46.25
CA GLU A 153 4.33 2.83 45.54
C GLU A 153 2.89 2.66 46.04
N ALA A 154 2.46 1.41 46.30
CA ALA A 154 1.18 1.15 46.94
C ALA A 154 1.10 1.78 48.35
N LEU A 155 2.18 1.67 49.14
CA LEU A 155 2.27 2.32 50.46
C LEU A 155 2.24 3.85 50.36
N ARG A 156 2.86 4.42 49.32
CA ARG A 156 2.84 5.87 49.05
C ARG A 156 1.43 6.37 48.79
N LYS A 157 0.66 5.66 47.95
CA LYS A 157 -0.76 5.97 47.69
C LYS A 157 -1.61 5.92 48.95
N ILE A 158 -1.46 4.86 49.75
CA ILE A 158 -2.19 4.72 51.03
C ILE A 158 -1.83 5.84 51.99
N SER A 159 -0.55 6.19 52.09
CA SER A 159 -0.07 7.25 52.98
C SER A 159 -0.59 8.64 52.57
N GLN A 160 -0.64 8.92 51.26
CA GLN A 160 -1.21 10.16 50.70
C GLN A 160 -2.72 10.29 50.90
N GLN A 161 -3.46 9.17 50.97
CA GLN A 161 -4.90 9.18 51.27
C GLN A 161 -5.19 9.42 52.76
N VAL A 162 -4.29 8.99 53.66
CA VAL A 162 -4.48 9.06 55.12
C VAL A 162 -3.89 10.34 55.73
N PHE A 163 -2.79 10.84 55.18
CA PHE A 163 -2.14 12.07 55.61
C PHE A 163 -2.28 13.12 54.51
N ILE A 164 -2.91 14.26 54.80
CA ILE A 164 -2.92 15.45 53.93
C ILE A 164 -1.51 16.08 53.97
N GLU A 165 -0.50 15.34 53.53
CA GLU A 165 0.81 15.89 53.22
C GLU A 165 0.80 16.27 51.74
N SER A 166 0.76 17.57 51.45
CA SER A 166 0.94 18.07 50.09
C SER A 166 2.29 17.59 49.58
N SER A 167 2.31 16.72 48.56
CA SER A 167 3.56 16.42 47.86
C SER A 167 4.16 17.74 47.37
N THR A 168 5.44 17.99 47.66
CA THR A 168 6.15 19.19 47.23
C THR A 168 6.22 19.32 45.70
N ASP A 169 6.06 18.22 44.97
CA ASP A 169 5.93 18.16 43.51
C ASP A 169 4.92 17.06 43.07
N PRO A 170 3.67 17.43 42.73
CA PRO A 170 2.64 16.47 42.30
C PRO A 170 2.91 15.86 40.92
N GLU A 171 3.62 16.54 40.02
CA GLU A 171 3.91 16.06 38.68
C GLU A 171 5.02 15.00 38.71
N ALA A 172 6.11 15.26 39.45
CA ALA A 172 7.15 14.26 39.68
C ALA A 172 6.61 12.99 40.35
N SER A 173 5.64 13.16 41.26
CA SER A 173 4.91 12.05 41.89
C SER A 173 4.14 11.20 40.88
N LEU A 174 3.43 11.82 39.93
CA LEU A 174 2.70 11.12 38.85
C LEU A 174 3.65 10.42 37.87
N ARG A 175 4.71 11.11 37.44
CA ARG A 175 5.74 10.53 36.55
C ARG A 175 6.40 9.32 37.19
N CYS A 176 6.70 9.39 38.48
CA CYS A 176 7.27 8.26 39.23
C CYS A 176 6.31 7.07 39.32
N HIS A 177 5.02 7.33 39.58
CA HIS A 177 3.98 6.29 39.59
C HIS A 177 3.94 5.52 38.26
N TRP A 178 3.82 6.25 37.15
CA TRP A 178 3.75 5.66 35.83
C TRP A 178 5.09 5.04 35.40
N THR A 179 6.21 5.54 35.89
CA THR A 179 7.54 4.92 35.69
C THR A 179 7.60 3.52 36.29
N VAL A 180 7.10 3.32 37.52
CA VAL A 180 7.00 1.98 38.12
C VAL A 180 6.15 1.06 37.25
N PHE A 181 4.99 1.55 36.79
CA PHE A 181 4.14 0.81 35.86
C PHE A 181 4.86 0.42 34.56
N LEU A 182 5.59 1.35 33.93
CA LEU A 182 6.33 1.08 32.70
C LEU A 182 7.41 0.01 32.92
N LEU A 183 8.13 0.05 34.05
CA LEU A 183 9.12 -0.98 34.41
C LEU A 183 8.46 -2.35 34.61
N GLU A 184 7.30 -2.40 35.27
CA GLU A 184 6.52 -3.64 35.40
C GLU A 184 6.11 -4.20 34.04
N GLN A 185 5.51 -3.37 33.18
CA GLN A 185 5.05 -3.83 31.86
C GLN A 185 6.20 -4.26 30.94
N THR A 186 7.38 -3.63 31.10
CA THR A 186 8.55 -3.93 30.27
C THR A 186 9.28 -5.19 30.73
N PHE A 187 9.51 -5.33 32.05
CA PHE A 187 10.42 -6.36 32.59
C PHE A 187 9.72 -7.48 33.37
N MET A 188 8.49 -7.25 33.86
CA MET A 188 7.71 -8.22 34.65
C MET A 188 6.20 -8.23 34.33
N PRO A 189 5.77 -8.24 33.05
CA PRO A 189 4.36 -8.06 32.70
C PRO A 189 3.43 -9.18 33.22
N GLN A 190 3.97 -10.33 33.61
CA GLN A 190 3.21 -11.54 33.99
C GLN A 190 2.88 -11.63 35.49
N GLU A 191 3.63 -10.95 36.34
CA GLU A 191 3.56 -11.08 37.81
C GLU A 191 2.81 -9.91 38.47
N ARG A 192 2.06 -9.12 37.68
CA ARG A 192 1.28 -7.99 38.19
C ARG A 192 0.10 -8.51 39.02
N THR A 193 0.09 -8.21 40.32
CA THR A 193 -1.11 -8.34 41.14
C THR A 193 -2.11 -7.27 40.72
N SER A 194 -3.27 -7.65 40.18
CA SER A 194 -4.36 -6.71 39.89
C SER A 194 -4.82 -6.03 41.17
N VAL A 195 -4.45 -4.77 41.36
CA VAL A 195 -5.14 -3.91 42.32
C VAL A 195 -6.28 -3.26 41.54
N HIS A 196 -7.52 -3.50 41.96
CA HIS A 196 -8.75 -3.06 41.30
C HIS A 196 -8.73 -1.55 40.95
N ASP A 197 -9.05 -1.24 39.69
CA ASP A 197 -9.17 0.10 39.10
C ASP A 197 -10.57 0.69 39.33
N ASP A 198 -10.79 1.29 40.50
CA ASP A 198 -11.90 2.27 40.63
C ASP A 198 -11.38 3.73 40.71
N ASP A 199 -10.06 3.95 40.77
CA ASP A 199 -9.44 5.28 40.85
C ASP A 199 -8.04 5.30 40.16
N GLN A 200 -8.01 5.21 38.83
CA GLN A 200 -6.74 5.39 38.09
C GLN A 200 -6.22 6.82 38.26
N PRO A 201 -4.93 7.02 38.61
CA PRO A 201 -4.36 8.36 38.70
C PRO A 201 -4.33 9.03 37.33
N LYS A 202 -4.36 10.37 37.31
CA LYS A 202 -4.21 11.15 36.07
C LYS A 202 -2.90 10.80 35.35
N TYR A 203 -2.88 10.97 34.04
CA TYR A 203 -1.65 10.82 33.25
C TYR A 203 -0.72 12.02 33.49
N PRO A 204 0.61 11.83 33.36
CA PRO A 204 1.57 12.93 33.42
C PRO A 204 1.36 13.92 32.28
N ALA A 205 1.83 15.15 32.47
CA ALA A 205 1.77 16.17 31.42
C ALA A 205 2.55 15.69 30.18
N SER A 206 1.94 15.82 29.00
CA SER A 206 2.57 15.51 27.71
C SER A 206 3.23 16.75 27.12
N ALA A 207 4.32 16.56 26.36
CA ALA A 207 4.93 17.61 25.57
C ALA A 207 3.92 18.20 24.56
N PRO A 208 4.01 19.51 24.26
CA PRO A 208 3.11 20.16 23.32
C PRO A 208 3.25 19.57 21.91
N ILE A 209 2.13 19.52 21.19
CA ILE A 209 2.08 19.01 19.82
C ILE A 209 3.05 19.83 18.94
N PRO A 210 3.89 19.18 18.11
CA PRO A 210 4.77 19.86 17.18
C PRO A 210 3.97 20.75 16.21
N PRO A 211 4.49 21.91 15.80
CA PRO A 211 3.79 22.81 14.89
C PRO A 211 3.44 22.09 13.58
N SER A 212 2.26 22.40 13.03
CA SER A 212 1.84 21.86 11.73
C SER A 212 2.80 22.34 10.63
N LEU A 213 3.23 21.43 9.76
CA LEU A 213 3.90 21.83 8.52
C LEU A 213 2.90 22.52 7.58
N PRO A 214 3.34 23.40 6.66
CA PRO A 214 2.47 24.01 5.66
C PRO A 214 1.66 22.94 4.92
N PRO A 215 0.43 23.21 4.47
CA PRO A 215 -0.41 22.22 3.84
C PRO A 215 0.30 21.63 2.61
N ILE A 216 0.80 20.41 2.78
CA ILE A 216 1.34 19.64 1.67
C ILE A 216 0.13 19.05 0.95
N THR A 217 0.14 19.11 -0.37
CA THR A 217 -0.92 18.72 -1.32
C THR A 217 -1.27 17.22 -1.31
N ASP A 218 -1.22 16.55 -0.16
CA ASP A 218 -1.55 15.15 0.05
C ASP A 218 -3.04 14.97 0.41
N GLY A 219 -3.94 15.70 -0.25
CA GLY A 219 -5.41 15.59 -0.06
C GLY A 219 -5.90 15.86 1.38
N GLU A 220 -7.19 16.12 1.54
CA GLU A 220 -7.78 16.17 2.87
C GLU A 220 -7.98 14.73 3.41
N TYR A 221 -8.01 14.57 4.73
CA TYR A 221 -8.52 13.31 5.30
C TYR A 221 -9.99 13.21 4.88
N PRO A 222 -10.49 12.05 4.42
CA PRO A 222 -11.91 11.91 4.16
C PRO A 222 -12.70 12.27 5.43
N SER A 223 -13.70 13.15 5.30
CA SER A 223 -14.54 13.62 6.40
C SER A 223 -15.18 12.47 7.19
N ASP A 224 -15.39 11.33 6.53
CA ASP A 224 -16.05 10.16 7.11
C ASP A 224 -15.13 9.35 8.05
N LEU A 225 -13.85 9.72 8.17
CA LEU A 225 -12.84 9.01 8.96
C LEU A 225 -12.36 9.79 10.19
N TYR A 226 -12.89 10.98 10.46
CA TYR A 226 -12.62 11.74 11.68
C TYR A 226 -13.85 12.55 12.10
N SER A 227 -13.97 12.85 13.39
CA SER A 227 -15.00 13.75 13.92
C SER A 227 -14.34 15.06 14.37
N ASP A 228 -14.99 16.19 14.10
CA ASP A 228 -14.62 17.51 14.64
C ASP A 228 -15.01 17.66 16.11
N GLU A 229 -15.75 16.70 16.69
CA GLU A 229 -16.01 16.66 18.12
C GLU A 229 -14.70 16.34 18.86
N ALA A 230 -14.17 17.34 19.57
CA ALA A 230 -12.95 17.21 20.35
C ALA A 230 -13.16 16.22 21.51
N ALA A 231 -12.84 14.94 21.29
CA ALA A 231 -12.50 14.05 22.39
C ALA A 231 -11.34 14.69 23.16
N GLU A 232 -11.45 14.76 24.48
CA GLU A 232 -10.41 15.34 25.34
C GLU A 232 -9.07 14.65 25.07
N ASP A 233 -8.09 15.42 24.56
CA ASP A 233 -6.77 14.88 24.25
C ASP A 233 -5.96 14.69 25.53
N LEU A 234 -5.62 13.44 25.83
CA LEU A 234 -4.80 13.04 26.98
C LEU A 234 -3.29 13.27 26.74
N GLY A 235 -2.89 13.56 25.50
CA GLY A 235 -1.52 13.77 25.07
C GLY A 235 -0.73 12.48 24.81
N ILE A 236 0.35 12.60 24.03
CA ILE A 236 1.09 11.47 23.46
C ILE A 236 1.68 10.52 24.52
N THR A 237 2.09 11.05 25.66
CA THR A 237 2.66 10.26 26.76
C THR A 237 1.62 9.32 27.37
N ALA A 238 0.38 9.78 27.51
CA ALA A 238 -0.73 8.96 28.00
C ALA A 238 -1.05 7.81 27.03
N TYR A 239 -1.03 8.07 25.73
CA TYR A 239 -1.25 7.02 24.71
C TYR A 239 -0.12 5.99 24.69
N TYR A 240 1.13 6.40 24.88
CA TYR A 240 2.24 5.45 25.06
C TYR A 240 2.04 4.53 26.29
N ILE A 241 1.67 5.11 27.43
CA ILE A 241 1.37 4.34 28.65
C ILE A 241 0.24 3.34 28.41
N LYS A 242 -0.84 3.76 27.72
CA LYS A 242 -1.99 2.91 27.40
C LYS A 242 -1.62 1.72 26.52
N ILE A 243 -0.89 1.95 25.42
CA ILE A 243 -0.50 0.85 24.53
C ILE A 243 0.47 -0.11 25.23
N LEU A 244 1.30 0.38 26.16
CA LEU A 244 2.16 -0.48 26.94
C LEU A 244 1.38 -1.36 27.94
N GLY A 245 0.25 -0.88 28.46
CA GLY A 245 -0.68 -1.71 29.22
C GLY A 245 -1.26 -2.86 28.39
N ILE A 246 -1.65 -2.59 27.14
CA ILE A 246 -2.12 -3.62 26.20
C ILE A 246 -0.99 -4.62 25.89
N TRP A 247 0.24 -4.15 25.71
CA TRP A 247 1.42 -5.00 25.58
C TRP A 247 1.60 -5.95 26.78
N GLY A 248 1.37 -5.49 28.00
CA GLY A 248 1.41 -6.34 29.19
C GLY A 248 0.35 -7.44 29.19
N HIS A 249 -0.88 -7.13 28.78
CA HIS A 249 -1.92 -8.15 28.60
C HIS A 249 -1.55 -9.16 27.50
N MET A 250 -1.01 -8.69 26.37
CA MET A 250 -0.54 -9.55 25.29
C MET A 250 0.61 -10.46 25.76
N SER A 251 1.53 -9.92 26.55
CA SER A 251 2.63 -10.65 27.19
C SER A 251 2.13 -11.78 28.09
N SER A 252 1.10 -11.51 28.90
CA SER A 252 0.43 -12.52 29.71
C SER A 252 -0.26 -13.57 28.84
N TYR A 253 -0.90 -13.16 27.75
CA TYR A 253 -1.52 -14.09 26.79
C TYR A 253 -0.49 -15.02 26.15
N MET A 254 0.66 -14.51 25.68
CA MET A 254 1.75 -15.35 25.15
C MET A 254 2.22 -16.38 26.18
N HIS A 255 2.34 -15.97 27.45
CA HIS A 255 2.69 -16.89 28.53
C HIS A 255 1.64 -17.98 28.73
N GLN A 256 0.35 -17.61 28.75
CA GLN A 256 -0.76 -18.56 28.87
C GLN A 256 -0.78 -19.58 27.74
N ILE A 257 -0.47 -19.17 26.50
CA ILE A 257 -0.34 -20.09 25.37
C ILE A 257 0.83 -21.06 25.62
N ARG A 258 2.00 -20.55 26.02
CA ARG A 258 3.19 -21.38 26.31
C ARG A 258 2.90 -22.45 27.35
N ILE A 259 2.27 -22.10 28.47
CA ILE A 259 1.94 -23.05 29.54
C ILE A 259 0.66 -23.87 29.29
N GLY A 260 -0.04 -23.61 28.19
CA GLY A 260 -1.24 -24.36 27.81
C GLY A 260 -2.51 -24.06 28.58
N LYS A 261 -2.64 -22.83 29.06
CA LYS A 261 -3.86 -22.31 29.69
C LYS A 261 -4.70 -21.42 28.75
N ALA A 262 -4.18 -21.06 27.57
CA ALA A 262 -4.92 -20.23 26.62
C ALA A 262 -6.03 -21.02 25.90
N GLN A 263 -7.16 -20.36 25.67
CA GLN A 263 -8.26 -20.86 24.84
C GLN A 263 -7.91 -20.82 23.34
N THR A 264 -8.75 -21.42 22.51
CA THR A 264 -8.64 -21.35 21.04
C THR A 264 -8.75 -19.91 20.54
N ALA A 265 -7.81 -19.45 19.71
CA ALA A 265 -7.76 -18.05 19.31
C ALA A 265 -9.04 -17.54 18.60
N TRP A 266 -9.67 -18.38 17.76
CA TRP A 266 -10.87 -17.99 17.00
C TRP A 266 -12.20 -18.23 17.72
N SER A 267 -12.21 -18.65 18.98
CA SER A 267 -13.48 -18.72 19.73
C SER A 267 -13.94 -17.32 20.14
N PRO A 268 -15.23 -16.98 20.00
CA PRO A 268 -15.77 -15.76 20.59
C PRO A 268 -15.44 -15.69 22.09
N GLY A 269 -14.96 -14.53 22.55
CA GLY A 269 -14.54 -14.35 23.95
C GLY A 269 -13.16 -14.91 24.29
N SER A 270 -12.35 -15.31 23.31
CA SER A 270 -10.95 -15.63 23.55
C SER A 270 -10.15 -14.37 23.90
N MET A 271 -9.07 -14.54 24.68
CA MET A 271 -8.10 -13.47 24.95
C MET A 271 -7.52 -12.85 23.68
N HIS A 272 -7.44 -13.61 22.57
CA HIS A 272 -7.04 -13.06 21.26
C HIS A 272 -8.03 -11.99 20.77
N TYR A 273 -9.34 -12.29 20.79
CA TYR A 273 -10.37 -11.32 20.40
C TYR A 273 -10.45 -10.14 21.36
N GLU A 274 -10.29 -10.37 22.66
CA GLU A 274 -10.24 -9.29 23.65
C GLU A 274 -9.07 -8.34 23.39
N LEU A 275 -7.87 -8.86 23.10
CA LEU A 275 -6.71 -8.05 22.75
C LEU A 275 -6.90 -7.29 21.43
N CYS A 276 -7.45 -7.94 20.40
CA CYS A 276 -7.78 -7.25 19.14
C CYS A 276 -8.79 -6.12 19.36
N ALA A 277 -9.82 -6.34 20.18
CA ALA A 277 -10.79 -5.32 20.54
C ALA A 277 -10.14 -4.15 21.32
N GLN A 278 -9.26 -4.43 22.29
CA GLN A 278 -8.51 -3.39 23.00
C GLN A 278 -7.64 -2.55 22.05
N LEU A 279 -7.01 -3.17 21.06
CA LEU A 279 -6.22 -2.47 20.03
C LEU A 279 -7.09 -1.58 19.13
N TYR A 280 -8.27 -2.06 18.71
CA TYR A 280 -9.21 -1.25 17.93
C TYR A 280 -9.80 -0.09 18.72
N GLU A 281 -10.15 -0.32 19.98
CA GLU A 281 -10.65 0.73 20.88
C GLU A 281 -9.55 1.76 21.17
N TYR A 282 -8.31 1.31 21.35
CA TYR A 282 -7.15 2.20 21.48
C TYR A 282 -6.95 3.08 20.24
N ASP A 283 -7.01 2.50 19.05
CA ASP A 283 -6.87 3.22 17.78
C ASP A 283 -8.02 4.24 17.60
N ALA A 284 -9.26 3.82 17.82
CA ALA A 284 -10.45 4.69 17.72
C ALA A 284 -10.44 5.86 18.72
N LYS A 285 -9.84 5.67 19.90
CA LYS A 285 -9.68 6.72 20.92
C LYS A 285 -8.45 7.59 20.73
N THR A 286 -7.54 7.25 19.81
CA THR A 286 -6.35 8.05 19.55
C THR A 286 -6.73 9.26 18.69
N PRO A 287 -6.57 10.51 19.18
CA PRO A 287 -6.96 11.69 18.45
C PRO A 287 -6.22 11.84 17.12
N HIS A 288 -6.94 12.31 16.09
CA HIS A 288 -6.40 12.42 14.75
C HIS A 288 -5.13 13.29 14.66
N ILE A 289 -4.96 14.26 15.57
CA ILE A 289 -3.80 15.16 15.67
C ILE A 289 -2.48 14.43 15.95
N HIS A 290 -2.53 13.24 16.55
CA HIS A 290 -1.34 12.42 16.83
C HIS A 290 -1.08 11.36 15.75
N LEU A 291 -1.95 11.21 14.74
CA LEU A 291 -1.76 10.21 13.69
C LEU A 291 -0.61 10.60 12.74
N LEU A 292 0.05 9.59 12.16
CA LEU A 292 1.20 9.74 11.26
C LEU A 292 1.01 10.82 10.19
N ARG A 293 -0.17 10.88 9.56
CA ARG A 293 -0.47 11.85 8.49
C ARG A 293 -0.52 13.28 9.03
N SER A 294 -1.02 13.49 10.24
CA SER A 294 -1.23 14.80 10.86
C SER A 294 0.06 15.38 11.41
N VAL A 295 0.88 14.53 12.04
CA VAL A 295 2.17 14.97 12.61
C VAL A 295 3.26 15.09 11.55
N HIS A 296 3.03 14.52 10.35
CA HIS A 296 3.95 14.51 9.21
C HIS A 296 5.35 13.96 9.55
N PHE A 297 5.44 12.93 10.40
CA PHE A 297 6.69 12.42 10.95
C PHE A 297 7.77 12.17 9.88
N THR A 298 7.40 11.51 8.77
CA THR A 298 8.35 11.19 7.68
C THR A 298 8.82 12.39 6.86
N LYS A 299 8.32 13.59 7.15
CA LYS A 299 8.67 14.84 6.46
C LYS A 299 9.43 15.82 7.35
N ARG A 300 9.59 15.48 8.63
CA ARG A 300 10.35 16.28 9.61
C ARG A 300 11.84 16.10 9.35
N GLN A 301 12.61 17.16 9.59
CA GLN A 301 14.06 17.14 9.51
C GLN A 301 14.65 16.64 10.84
N SER A 302 15.83 16.02 10.78
CA SER A 302 16.57 15.55 11.97
C SER A 302 16.67 16.59 13.09
N SER A 303 16.98 17.86 12.77
CA SER A 303 17.09 18.94 13.76
C SER A 303 15.79 19.19 14.53
N GLU A 304 14.64 19.11 13.86
CA GLU A 304 13.32 19.32 14.46
C GLU A 304 12.89 18.14 15.34
N LEU A 305 13.24 16.92 14.91
CA LEU A 305 13.02 15.73 15.71
C LEU A 305 13.84 15.78 17.00
N ILE A 306 15.08 16.25 16.92
CA ILE A 306 15.98 16.42 18.08
C ILE A 306 15.48 17.53 19.01
N GLU A 307 15.07 18.68 18.47
CA GLU A 307 14.55 19.82 19.26
C GLU A 307 13.31 19.46 20.06
N ARG A 308 12.41 18.62 19.53
CA ARG A 308 11.15 18.21 20.18
C ARG A 308 11.13 16.75 20.60
N ARG A 309 12.26 16.27 21.13
CA ARG A 309 12.44 14.88 21.57
C ARG A 309 11.39 14.39 22.57
N GLU A 310 10.96 15.26 23.48
CA GLU A 310 9.96 14.97 24.52
C GLU A 310 8.61 14.52 23.93
N TYR A 311 8.27 14.99 22.72
CA TYR A 311 7.09 14.54 21.99
C TYR A 311 7.40 13.32 21.12
N TRP A 312 8.49 13.39 20.34
CA TRP A 312 8.77 12.40 19.30
C TRP A 312 9.20 11.03 19.84
N ILE A 313 9.86 10.97 21.01
CA ILE A 313 10.24 9.68 21.61
C ILE A 313 8.99 8.90 22.03
N PRO A 314 8.09 9.43 22.90
CA PRO A 314 6.83 8.75 23.22
C PRO A 314 6.00 8.42 21.99
N TRP A 315 5.98 9.30 20.98
CA TRP A 315 5.28 9.06 19.73
C TRP A 315 5.82 7.84 18.96
N VAL A 316 7.15 7.75 18.75
CA VAL A 316 7.78 6.61 18.06
C VAL A 316 7.57 5.33 18.88
N LEU A 317 7.76 5.38 20.19
CA LEU A 317 7.55 4.23 21.08
C LEU A 317 6.09 3.76 21.02
N GLN A 318 5.14 4.68 20.97
CA GLN A 318 3.71 4.39 20.82
C GLN A 318 3.42 3.67 19.50
N GLN A 319 3.95 4.17 18.38
CA GLN A 319 3.75 3.55 17.06
C GLN A 319 4.39 2.17 16.98
N VAL A 320 5.65 2.04 17.41
CA VAL A 320 6.40 0.77 17.39
C VAL A 320 5.71 -0.26 18.28
N THR A 321 5.31 0.10 19.50
CA THR A 321 4.64 -0.82 20.43
C THR A 321 3.28 -1.24 19.91
N SER A 322 2.50 -0.33 19.32
CA SER A 322 1.19 -0.65 18.72
C SER A 322 1.32 -1.65 17.58
N HIS A 323 2.17 -1.35 16.59
CA HIS A 323 2.37 -2.26 15.46
C HIS A 323 3.01 -3.59 15.88
N ALA A 324 4.00 -3.58 16.78
CA ALA A 324 4.61 -4.80 17.26
C ALA A 324 3.62 -5.69 18.02
N THR A 325 2.79 -5.11 18.89
CA THR A 325 1.75 -5.86 19.63
C THR A 325 0.76 -6.52 18.68
N THR A 326 0.29 -5.80 17.66
CA THR A 326 -0.61 -6.34 16.62
C THR A 326 0.08 -7.43 15.78
N ALA A 327 1.36 -7.27 15.45
CA ALA A 327 2.10 -8.28 14.71
C ALA A 327 2.29 -9.58 15.53
N ILE A 328 2.60 -9.45 16.82
CA ILE A 328 2.90 -10.58 17.72
C ILE A 328 1.63 -11.36 18.08
N VAL A 329 0.51 -10.70 18.36
CA VAL A 329 -0.76 -11.39 18.65
C VAL A 329 -1.28 -12.21 17.45
N ASN A 330 -0.92 -11.78 16.23
CA ASN A 330 -1.26 -12.43 14.96
C ASN A 330 -0.14 -13.35 14.42
N HIS A 331 0.90 -13.59 15.21
CA HIS A 331 2.12 -14.22 14.73
C HIS A 331 1.89 -15.65 14.18
N PRO A 332 2.40 -16.01 12.97
CA PRO A 332 2.14 -17.31 12.35
C PRO A 332 2.55 -18.52 13.19
N PHE A 333 3.70 -18.48 13.87
CA PHE A 333 4.12 -19.52 14.82
C PHE A 333 3.07 -19.81 15.91
N VAL A 334 2.42 -18.76 16.44
CA VAL A 334 1.42 -18.90 17.50
C VAL A 334 0.24 -19.73 16.99
N HIS A 335 -0.28 -19.38 15.81
CA HIS A 335 -1.49 -19.99 15.27
C HIS A 335 -1.26 -21.30 14.53
N LEU A 336 -0.09 -21.51 13.91
CA LEU A 336 0.22 -22.70 13.09
C LEU A 336 1.00 -23.79 13.83
N VAL A 337 1.67 -23.46 14.94
CA VAL A 337 2.49 -24.41 15.72
C VAL A 337 2.08 -24.47 17.16
N ALA A 338 2.15 -23.36 17.89
CA ALA A 338 1.92 -23.35 19.33
C ALA A 338 0.50 -23.82 19.71
N MET A 339 -0.48 -23.53 18.87
CA MET A 339 -1.86 -23.98 19.07
C MET A 339 -2.17 -25.32 18.41
N ARG A 340 -1.35 -25.83 17.48
CA ARG A 340 -1.65 -26.96 16.59
C ARG A 340 -2.02 -28.26 17.31
N ASP A 341 -1.23 -28.68 18.29
CA ASP A 341 -1.38 -29.98 18.97
C ASP A 341 -2.53 -30.01 19.99
N ARG A 342 -3.17 -28.86 20.24
CA ARG A 342 -4.21 -28.70 21.27
C ARG A 342 -5.61 -28.57 20.68
N LEU A 343 -5.70 -28.59 19.36
CA LEU A 343 -6.94 -28.40 18.63
C LEU A 343 -7.45 -29.75 18.17
N HIS A 344 -8.71 -30.06 18.44
CA HIS A 344 -9.45 -31.14 17.77
C HIS A 344 -9.77 -30.73 16.30
N GLY A 345 -8.83 -30.11 15.57
CA GLY A 345 -9.01 -29.57 14.22
C GLY A 345 -7.90 -28.60 13.79
N LEU A 346 -7.85 -28.27 12.50
CA LEU A 346 -6.96 -27.22 11.98
C LEU A 346 -7.60 -25.84 12.17
N PRO A 347 -6.81 -24.75 12.36
CA PRO A 347 -7.36 -23.40 12.39
C PRO A 347 -8.16 -23.07 11.12
N PRO A 348 -9.26 -22.30 11.21
CA PRO A 348 -10.01 -21.88 10.04
C PRO A 348 -9.12 -21.15 9.03
N ARG A 349 -9.20 -21.52 7.75
CA ARG A 349 -8.36 -20.94 6.68
C ARG A 349 -8.49 -19.41 6.57
N GLN A 350 -9.68 -18.87 6.79
CA GLN A 350 -9.94 -17.44 6.77
C GLN A 350 -9.26 -16.71 7.93
N PHE A 351 -9.32 -17.29 9.12
CA PHE A 351 -8.59 -16.79 10.29
C PHE A 351 -7.08 -16.81 10.05
N LEU A 352 -6.54 -17.89 9.48
CA LEU A 352 -5.12 -17.99 9.14
C LEU A 352 -4.69 -16.95 8.10
N GLN A 353 -5.51 -16.69 7.08
CA GLN A 353 -5.22 -15.66 6.10
C GLN A 353 -5.14 -14.28 6.76
N GLN A 354 -6.15 -13.91 7.55
CA GLN A 354 -6.23 -12.62 8.22
C GLN A 354 -5.07 -12.39 9.20
N THR A 355 -4.77 -13.37 10.05
CA THR A 355 -3.68 -13.27 11.03
C THR A 355 -2.33 -13.13 10.35
N VAL A 356 -2.05 -13.90 9.29
CA VAL A 356 -0.79 -13.80 8.55
C VAL A 356 -0.64 -12.45 7.84
N ASP A 357 -1.70 -11.95 7.20
CA ASP A 357 -1.70 -10.65 6.52
C ASP A 357 -1.44 -9.51 7.52
N LEU A 358 -2.10 -9.54 8.68
CA LEU A 358 -1.87 -8.57 9.76
C LEU A 358 -0.45 -8.64 10.33
N ALA A 359 0.08 -9.85 10.57
CA ALA A 359 1.44 -10.02 11.07
C ALA A 359 2.48 -9.44 10.10
N MET A 360 2.35 -9.73 8.79
CA MET A 360 3.23 -9.19 7.77
C MET A 360 3.10 -7.67 7.63
N TYR A 361 1.88 -7.14 7.60
CA TYR A 361 1.63 -5.71 7.47
C TYR A 361 2.21 -4.91 8.65
N HIS A 362 1.90 -5.31 9.89
CA HIS A 362 2.33 -4.56 11.06
C HIS A 362 3.83 -4.74 11.33
N SER A 363 4.43 -5.90 11.03
CA SER A 363 5.90 -6.09 11.12
C SER A 363 6.65 -5.12 10.20
N ALA A 364 6.18 -4.91 8.97
CA ALA A 364 6.78 -3.96 8.04
C ALA A 364 6.74 -2.50 8.53
N TRP A 365 5.67 -2.10 9.24
CA TRP A 365 5.57 -0.76 9.81
C TRP A 365 6.55 -0.52 10.96
N VAL A 366 6.76 -1.51 11.83
CA VAL A 366 7.80 -1.44 12.88
C VAL A 366 9.16 -1.11 12.28
N PHE A 367 9.56 -1.85 11.24
CA PHE A 367 10.86 -1.63 10.59
C PHE A 367 10.92 -0.29 9.85
N LYS A 368 9.81 0.15 9.25
CA LYS A 368 9.73 1.43 8.55
C LYS A 368 9.94 2.61 9.50
N PHE A 369 9.30 2.62 10.67
CA PHE A 369 9.47 3.69 11.65
C PHE A 369 10.90 3.76 12.17
N LEU A 370 11.47 2.61 12.54
CA LEU A 370 12.82 2.57 13.11
C LEU A 370 13.90 2.87 12.07
N ARG A 371 13.77 2.41 10.82
CA ARG A 371 14.68 2.79 9.72
C ARG A 371 14.67 4.29 9.48
N PHE A 372 13.48 4.92 9.45
CA PHE A 372 13.40 6.36 9.32
C PHE A 372 14.10 7.08 10.48
N CYS A 373 13.95 6.58 11.71
CA CYS A 373 14.67 7.12 12.87
C CYS A 373 16.19 7.03 12.66
N GLU A 374 16.72 5.89 12.20
CA GLU A 374 18.14 5.73 11.90
C GLU A 374 18.62 6.65 10.76
N GLU A 375 17.86 6.77 9.68
CA GLU A 375 18.15 7.66 8.55
C GLU A 375 18.21 9.14 8.98
N GLN A 376 17.37 9.54 9.94
CA GLN A 376 17.38 10.89 10.52
C GLN A 376 18.37 11.05 11.68
N ASN A 377 19.23 10.06 11.95
CA ASN A 377 20.12 10.04 13.12
C ASN A 377 19.39 10.30 14.45
N PHE A 378 18.13 9.87 14.53
CA PHE A 378 17.26 9.98 15.68
C PHE A 378 17.32 8.67 16.48
N GLY A 379 18.27 8.60 17.42
CA GLY A 379 18.54 7.36 18.15
C GLY A 379 17.40 6.92 19.08
N ILE A 380 16.93 5.67 18.88
CA ILE A 380 15.99 4.96 19.75
C ILE A 380 16.75 3.85 20.48
N TYR A 381 16.94 4.02 21.80
CA TYR A 381 17.74 3.12 22.63
C TYR A 381 16.92 2.38 23.69
N ASP A 382 15.62 2.23 23.48
CA ASP A 382 14.73 1.60 24.46
C ASP A 382 14.90 0.06 24.46
N PRO A 383 15.15 -0.58 25.62
CA PRO A 383 15.35 -2.03 25.69
C PRO A 383 14.09 -2.83 25.33
N LEU A 384 12.89 -2.29 25.55
CA LEU A 384 11.64 -2.89 25.09
C LEU A 384 11.60 -2.91 23.57
N VAL A 385 11.99 -1.82 22.89
CA VAL A 385 12.05 -1.79 21.42
C VAL A 385 12.99 -2.87 20.90
N GLY A 386 14.14 -3.07 21.55
CA GLY A 386 15.03 -4.21 21.26
C GLY A 386 14.34 -5.56 21.35
N HIS A 387 13.59 -5.77 22.43
CA HIS A 387 12.81 -6.98 22.60
C HIS A 387 11.74 -7.15 21.51
N LEU A 388 10.95 -6.11 21.24
CA LEU A 388 9.89 -6.10 20.22
C LEU A 388 10.47 -6.42 18.84
N VAL A 389 11.57 -5.78 18.46
CA VAL A 389 12.26 -6.03 17.19
C VAL A 389 12.74 -7.47 17.11
N ALA A 390 13.33 -8.03 18.18
CA ALA A 390 13.76 -9.42 18.19
C ALA A 390 12.59 -10.40 17.99
N VAL A 391 11.41 -10.13 18.59
CA VAL A 391 10.22 -10.97 18.38
C VAL A 391 9.68 -10.79 16.97
N VAL A 392 9.47 -9.56 16.53
CA VAL A 392 8.90 -9.24 15.21
C VAL A 392 9.81 -9.74 14.08
N ALA A 393 11.14 -9.75 14.25
CA ALA A 393 12.11 -10.31 13.31
C ALA A 393 11.91 -11.81 13.02
N THR A 394 11.21 -12.53 13.89
CA THR A 394 10.88 -13.94 13.63
C THR A 394 9.82 -14.11 12.52
N ILE A 395 9.03 -13.07 12.22
CA ILE A 395 8.08 -13.05 11.09
C ILE A 395 8.83 -13.06 9.74
N PRO A 396 9.71 -12.08 9.42
CA PRO A 396 10.51 -12.15 8.20
C PRO A 396 11.45 -13.37 8.19
N TRP A 397 11.93 -13.85 9.34
CA TRP A 397 12.66 -15.13 9.39
C TRP A 397 11.82 -16.32 8.88
N LEU A 398 10.50 -16.36 9.13
CA LEU A 398 9.62 -17.38 8.52
C LEU A 398 9.45 -17.15 7.01
N PHE A 399 9.23 -15.90 6.60
CA PHE A 399 8.91 -15.55 5.21
C PHE A 399 10.12 -15.44 4.28
N GLN A 400 11.35 -15.50 4.78
CA GLN A 400 12.56 -15.56 3.94
C GLN A 400 12.60 -16.83 3.05
N CYS A 401 11.82 -17.86 3.41
CA CYS A 401 11.62 -19.09 2.66
C CYS A 401 10.29 -19.13 1.90
N ALA A 402 9.59 -18.00 1.78
CA ALA A 402 8.34 -17.93 1.02
C ALA A 402 8.57 -18.30 -0.46
N ILE A 403 7.55 -18.89 -1.08
CA ILE A 403 7.58 -19.24 -2.52
C ILE A 403 7.68 -17.98 -3.37
N ASP A 404 7.03 -16.89 -2.94
CA ASP A 404 7.11 -15.60 -3.62
C ASP A 404 8.51 -14.97 -3.42
N PRO A 405 9.29 -14.78 -4.49
CA PRO A 405 10.66 -14.29 -4.39
C PRO A 405 10.74 -12.84 -3.90
N LYS A 406 9.72 -12.00 -4.13
CA LYS A 406 9.70 -10.61 -3.65
C LYS A 406 9.48 -10.58 -2.14
N ILE A 407 8.53 -11.38 -1.65
CA ILE A 407 8.26 -11.53 -0.21
C ILE A 407 9.49 -12.11 0.48
N ALA A 408 10.09 -13.16 -0.10
CA ALA A 408 11.29 -13.79 0.43
C ALA A 408 12.49 -12.83 0.47
N GLN A 409 12.70 -12.03 -0.57
CA GLN A 409 13.81 -11.06 -0.59
C GLN A 409 13.60 -9.93 0.43
N LYS A 410 12.41 -9.31 0.45
CA LYS A 410 12.10 -8.27 1.43
C LYS A 410 12.27 -8.78 2.87
N ALA A 411 11.85 -10.01 3.12
CA ALA A 411 12.00 -10.66 4.42
C ALA A 411 13.49 -10.86 4.79
N ARG A 412 14.35 -11.24 3.85
CA ARG A 412 15.81 -11.31 4.07
C ARG A 412 16.42 -9.95 4.39
N ASP A 413 16.01 -8.91 3.67
CA ASP A 413 16.51 -7.54 3.88
C ASP A 413 16.08 -7.01 5.25
N ASP A 414 14.81 -7.22 5.62
CA ASP A 414 14.26 -6.85 6.92
C ASP A 414 14.95 -7.62 8.06
N LEU A 415 15.16 -8.93 7.92
CA LEU A 415 15.88 -9.73 8.91
C LEU A 415 17.34 -9.26 9.09
N THR A 416 18.03 -8.95 7.99
CA THR A 416 19.42 -8.47 8.01
C THR A 416 19.51 -7.14 8.75
N TRP A 417 18.61 -6.21 8.44
CA TRP A 417 18.55 -4.92 9.12
C TRP A 417 18.24 -5.09 10.62
N CYS A 418 17.29 -5.95 10.98
CA CYS A 418 16.95 -6.23 12.38
C CYS A 418 18.15 -6.71 13.19
N LYS A 419 18.95 -7.63 12.62
CA LYS A 419 20.17 -8.13 13.29
C LYS A 419 21.15 -6.99 13.57
N GLY A 420 21.39 -6.12 12.60
CA GLY A 420 22.25 -4.95 12.78
C GLY A 420 21.71 -3.95 13.81
N PHE A 421 20.39 -3.73 13.85
CA PHE A 421 19.75 -2.88 14.86
C PHE A 421 19.93 -3.47 16.27
N LEU A 422 19.68 -4.77 16.45
CA LEU A 422 19.84 -5.46 17.73
C LEU A 422 21.31 -5.49 18.19
N GLU A 423 22.25 -5.65 17.26
CA GLU A 423 23.69 -5.60 17.53
C GLU A 423 24.09 -4.23 18.09
N ARG A 424 23.66 -3.13 17.45
CA ARG A 424 23.89 -1.77 17.97
C ARG A 424 23.28 -1.57 19.35
N LEU A 425 22.02 -1.98 19.53
CA LEU A 425 21.32 -1.80 20.80
C LEU A 425 21.94 -2.64 21.94
N SER A 426 22.57 -3.77 21.60
CA SER A 426 23.25 -4.63 22.56
C SER A 426 24.48 -3.98 23.22
N ALA A 427 25.05 -2.94 22.60
CA ALA A 427 26.13 -2.15 23.21
C ALA A 427 25.65 -1.41 24.47
N THR A 428 24.40 -0.94 24.49
CA THR A 428 23.78 -0.29 25.65
C THR A 428 23.11 -1.31 26.57
N TRP A 429 22.51 -2.34 25.98
CA TRP A 429 21.73 -3.34 26.68
C TRP A 429 22.26 -4.74 26.38
N PRO A 430 23.29 -5.23 27.08
CA PRO A 430 23.95 -6.50 26.75
C PRO A 430 22.99 -7.69 26.75
N HIS A 431 21.90 -7.61 27.50
CA HIS A 431 20.86 -8.63 27.50
C HIS A 431 20.15 -8.82 26.14
N ILE A 432 20.21 -7.84 25.24
CA ILE A 432 19.71 -7.92 23.86
C ILE A 432 20.63 -8.78 22.98
N ALA A 433 21.94 -8.86 23.27
CA ALA A 433 22.87 -9.74 22.54
C ALA A 433 22.39 -11.19 22.60
N HIS A 434 21.87 -11.64 23.74
CA HIS A 434 21.31 -12.97 23.88
C HIS A 434 20.10 -13.21 22.95
N LYS A 435 19.24 -12.21 22.73
CA LYS A 435 18.13 -12.32 21.77
C LYS A 435 18.63 -12.41 20.32
N LEU A 436 19.70 -11.68 20.00
CA LEU A 436 20.37 -11.78 18.71
C LEU A 436 21.00 -13.18 18.49
N GLU A 437 21.62 -13.76 19.52
CA GLU A 437 22.14 -15.13 19.50
C GLU A 437 21.04 -16.18 19.25
N LEU A 438 19.89 -16.04 19.91
CA LEU A 438 18.73 -16.90 19.69
C LEU A 438 18.21 -16.81 18.24
N LEU A 439 18.14 -15.60 17.69
CA LEU A 439 17.74 -15.37 16.31
C LEU A 439 18.76 -15.96 15.31
N ASN A 440 20.06 -15.88 15.61
CA ASN A 440 21.10 -16.50 14.81
C ASN A 440 21.04 -18.03 14.88
N SER A 441 20.78 -18.60 16.06
CA SER A 441 20.61 -20.05 16.27
C SER A 441 19.43 -20.62 15.47
N LEU A 442 18.33 -19.86 15.35
CA LEU A 442 17.21 -20.21 14.46
C LEU A 442 17.65 -20.29 13.00
N ASN A 443 18.51 -19.37 12.54
CA ASN A 443 19.04 -19.38 11.17
C ASN A 443 19.90 -20.61 10.90
N THR A 444 20.83 -20.92 11.81
CA THR A 444 21.70 -22.10 11.71
C THR A 444 20.91 -23.40 11.74
N THR A 445 19.85 -23.48 12.55
CA THR A 445 18.98 -24.68 12.61
C THR A 445 18.24 -24.89 11.27
N ALA A 446 17.79 -23.82 10.63
CA ALA A 446 17.13 -23.88 9.34
C ALA A 446 18.08 -24.20 8.16
N GLU A 447 19.34 -23.77 8.23
CA GLU A 447 20.37 -24.10 7.24
C GLU A 447 20.81 -25.58 7.30
N ASN A 448 20.85 -26.15 8.51
CA ASN A 448 21.27 -27.53 8.74
C ASN A 448 20.19 -28.60 8.47
N ASN A 449 18.91 -28.20 8.39
CA ASN A 449 17.81 -29.09 8.04
C ASN A 449 17.39 -28.83 6.59
N PRO A 450 17.63 -29.75 5.63
CA PRO A 450 17.37 -29.50 4.22
C PRO A 450 15.90 -29.19 3.98
N GLN A 451 15.63 -27.95 3.59
CA GLN A 451 14.33 -27.50 3.09
C GLN A 451 14.03 -28.33 1.84
N SER A 452 13.11 -29.30 1.91
CA SER A 452 12.67 -30.02 0.72
C SER A 452 11.61 -29.20 -0.01
N PRO A 453 11.92 -28.60 -1.18
CA PRO A 453 10.90 -27.97 -2.00
C PRO A 453 9.94 -29.06 -2.49
N SER A 454 8.71 -29.05 -1.98
CA SER A 454 7.64 -29.88 -2.54
C SER A 454 6.85 -29.06 -3.55
N ALA A 455 6.13 -29.72 -4.47
CA ALA A 455 5.16 -29.08 -5.37
C ALA A 455 4.06 -28.27 -4.65
N LYS A 456 4.02 -28.33 -3.32
CA LYS A 456 3.05 -27.68 -2.43
C LYS A 456 3.68 -26.55 -1.57
N GLY A 457 5.00 -26.33 -1.59
CA GLY A 457 5.66 -25.23 -0.86
C GLY A 457 6.81 -25.66 0.04
N VAL A 458 7.44 -24.69 0.72
CA VAL A 458 8.63 -24.87 1.56
C VAL A 458 8.22 -25.11 3.01
N SER A 459 8.75 -26.17 3.61
CA SER A 459 8.58 -26.47 5.05
C SER A 459 9.86 -26.15 5.79
N ILE A 460 9.76 -25.37 6.87
CA ILE A 460 10.86 -25.05 7.77
C ILE A 460 10.72 -25.93 9.01
N VAL A 461 11.83 -26.55 9.40
CA VAL A 461 11.97 -27.34 10.63
C VAL A 461 12.80 -26.53 11.62
N PHE A 462 12.31 -26.34 12.84
CA PHE A 462 12.98 -25.57 13.88
C PHE A 462 12.58 -26.06 15.28
N HIS A 463 13.34 -25.67 16.29
CA HIS A 463 13.01 -25.98 17.69
C HIS A 463 12.04 -24.92 18.26
N PRO A 464 10.80 -25.28 18.63
CA PRO A 464 9.84 -24.31 19.19
C PRO A 464 10.30 -23.62 20.47
N SER A 465 11.22 -24.23 21.23
CA SER A 465 11.81 -23.65 22.44
C SER A 465 12.59 -22.36 22.17
N LEU A 466 13.34 -22.29 21.06
CA LEU A 466 14.06 -21.07 20.64
C LEU A 466 13.07 -19.96 20.30
N PHE A 467 11.97 -20.31 19.65
CA PHE A 467 10.91 -19.38 19.29
C PHE A 467 10.22 -18.81 20.55
N TRP A 468 9.90 -19.68 21.52
CA TRP A 468 9.32 -19.25 22.80
C TRP A 468 10.28 -18.41 23.63
N ALA A 469 11.59 -18.63 23.54
CA ALA A 469 12.58 -17.78 24.21
C ALA A 469 12.62 -16.35 23.63
N LEU A 470 12.16 -16.16 22.40
CA LEU A 470 11.99 -14.85 21.78
C LEU A 470 10.59 -14.26 22.03
N VAL A 471 9.51 -15.04 21.86
CA VAL A 471 8.11 -14.57 21.89
C VAL A 471 7.55 -14.39 23.29
N ASP A 472 7.87 -15.27 24.24
CA ASP A 472 7.41 -15.13 25.62
C ASP A 472 8.30 -14.08 26.31
N PRO A 473 7.77 -12.90 26.67
CA PRO A 473 8.51 -11.77 27.23
C PRO A 473 8.86 -12.03 28.70
N LYS A 474 9.56 -13.13 28.98
CA LYS A 474 10.37 -13.27 30.17
C LYS A 474 11.74 -12.76 29.81
N ILE A 475 12.04 -11.51 30.16
CA ILE A 475 13.41 -11.02 30.12
C ILE A 475 14.17 -11.72 31.26
N SER A 476 14.51 -13.01 31.06
CA SER A 476 15.63 -13.78 31.61
C SER A 476 15.30 -15.25 31.90
N GLN A 477 15.78 -16.13 31.01
CA GLN A 477 16.61 -17.26 31.45
C GLN A 477 18.05 -16.93 31.00
N MET A 478 18.75 -16.10 31.76
CA MET A 478 20.16 -15.72 31.51
C MET A 478 21.17 -16.61 32.23
N THR A 479 20.76 -17.84 32.53
CA THR A 479 21.68 -18.95 32.79
C THR A 479 21.25 -20.09 31.88
N PRO A 480 22.19 -20.81 31.23
CA PRO A 480 21.88 -22.04 30.52
C PRO A 480 21.51 -23.10 31.56
N SER A 481 20.30 -23.04 32.12
CA SER A 481 19.74 -24.20 32.80
C SER A 481 19.48 -25.22 31.70
N LEU A 482 20.34 -26.24 31.61
CA LEU A 482 20.03 -27.50 30.97
C LEU A 482 18.56 -27.84 31.30
N PRO A 483 17.74 -28.18 30.29
CA PRO A 483 16.32 -28.40 30.51
C PRO A 483 16.14 -29.42 31.62
N HIS A 484 15.40 -29.03 32.66
CA HIS A 484 15.05 -29.91 33.77
C HIS A 484 14.47 -31.20 33.20
N ASN A 485 15.20 -32.28 33.49
CA ASN A 485 14.94 -33.63 33.06
C ASN A 485 13.69 -34.17 33.81
N HIS A 486 12.51 -33.71 33.41
CA HIS A 486 11.28 -34.43 33.72
C HIS A 486 11.01 -35.42 32.59
N GLY A 487 11.08 -36.70 32.97
CA GLY A 487 11.05 -37.89 32.15
C GLY A 487 10.24 -37.84 30.85
N SER A 488 10.87 -38.39 29.81
CA SER A 488 10.27 -38.92 28.58
C SER A 488 9.35 -37.98 27.80
N ASN A 489 9.94 -37.16 26.93
CA ASN A 489 9.48 -37.09 25.54
C ASN A 489 10.58 -36.47 24.66
N ARG A 490 10.82 -37.09 23.50
CA ARG A 490 11.72 -36.58 22.45
C ARG A 490 11.38 -35.10 22.19
N PHE A 491 12.37 -34.21 22.15
CA PHE A 491 12.17 -32.86 21.62
C PHE A 491 11.62 -33.00 20.19
N GLN A 492 10.32 -32.77 20.02
CA GLN A 492 9.70 -32.82 18.69
C GLN A 492 10.03 -31.51 17.98
N ASP A 493 10.67 -31.62 16.81
CA ASP A 493 10.90 -30.48 15.96
C ASP A 493 9.56 -29.90 15.47
N GLY A 494 9.44 -28.58 15.57
CA GLY A 494 8.31 -27.85 15.01
C GLY A 494 8.47 -27.77 13.49
N THR A 495 7.42 -28.10 12.75
CA THR A 495 7.40 -27.93 11.30
C THR A 495 6.32 -26.91 10.91
N ILE A 496 6.73 -25.83 10.25
CA ILE A 496 5.83 -24.86 9.61
C ILE A 496 5.98 -24.99 8.11
N ARG A 497 4.85 -25.14 7.42
CA ARG A 497 4.78 -24.90 5.98
C ARG A 497 4.57 -23.41 5.76
N VAL A 498 5.55 -22.74 5.16
CA VAL A 498 5.46 -21.31 4.89
C VAL A 498 4.50 -21.12 3.72
N SER A 499 3.34 -20.55 4.02
CA SER A 499 2.39 -20.09 3.01
C SER A 499 2.03 -18.64 3.30
N THR A 500 1.87 -17.87 2.23
CA THR A 500 1.28 -16.52 2.27
C THR A 500 -0.22 -16.55 1.96
N HIS A 501 -0.73 -17.73 1.55
CA HIS A 501 -2.12 -17.93 1.17
C HIS A 501 -2.70 -19.19 1.84
N TYR A 502 -3.72 -19.02 2.67
CA TYR A 502 -4.40 -20.12 3.39
C TYR A 502 -5.83 -20.35 2.89
N ILE A 503 -6.44 -19.34 2.27
CA ILE A 503 -7.65 -19.51 1.45
C ILE A 503 -7.17 -19.88 0.04
N GLN A 504 -7.67 -20.99 -0.51
CA GLN A 504 -7.37 -21.36 -1.89
C GLN A 504 -7.92 -20.30 -2.84
N PRO A 505 -7.09 -19.61 -3.64
CA PRO A 505 -7.59 -19.06 -4.89
C PRO A 505 -8.07 -20.25 -5.73
N LEU A 506 -9.22 -20.11 -6.40
CA LEU A 506 -9.76 -21.11 -7.31
C LEU A 506 -8.77 -21.32 -8.47
N VAL A 507 -7.84 -22.26 -8.30
CA VAL A 507 -6.90 -22.72 -9.32
C VAL A 507 -7.12 -24.21 -9.45
N GLU A 508 -7.81 -24.62 -10.52
CA GLU A 508 -7.87 -26.01 -10.95
C GLU A 508 -6.55 -26.40 -11.62
N SER A 509 -6.15 -27.65 -11.39
CA SER A 509 -4.85 -28.24 -11.66
C SER A 509 -4.47 -28.34 -13.15
N GLN A 510 -3.27 -27.84 -13.46
CA GLN A 510 -2.21 -28.37 -14.32
C GLN A 510 -2.59 -29.38 -15.43
N VAL A 511 -2.34 -28.97 -16.68
CA VAL A 511 -1.81 -29.86 -17.73
C VAL A 511 -0.49 -29.28 -18.20
N GLU A 512 0.56 -30.09 -18.08
CA GLU A 512 1.92 -29.82 -18.51
C GLU A 512 2.01 -29.74 -20.05
N GLN A 513 2.65 -28.71 -20.57
CA GLN A 513 3.50 -28.79 -21.76
C GLN A 513 4.50 -27.63 -21.72
N SER A 514 5.71 -27.94 -21.26
CA SER A 514 6.84 -27.04 -21.19
C SER A 514 7.48 -26.85 -22.57
N HIS A 515 7.49 -25.61 -23.06
CA HIS A 515 8.61 -25.10 -23.85
C HIS A 515 9.30 -24.03 -23.02
N GLN A 516 10.63 -24.09 -22.96
CA GLN A 516 11.49 -23.18 -22.20
C GLN A 516 11.18 -21.72 -22.57
N ILE A 517 10.46 -21.02 -21.70
CA ILE A 517 10.39 -19.56 -21.72
C ILE A 517 11.29 -19.11 -20.57
N GLY A 518 12.41 -18.46 -20.89
CA GLY A 518 13.27 -17.83 -19.89
C GLY A 518 12.47 -16.83 -19.04
N ASP A 519 12.87 -16.61 -17.80
CA ASP A 519 12.18 -15.74 -16.84
C ASP A 519 12.40 -14.24 -17.16
N PHE A 520 11.94 -13.81 -18.34
CA PHE A 520 12.08 -12.44 -18.84
C PHE A 520 11.13 -11.49 -18.10
N LYS A 521 11.63 -10.30 -17.77
CA LYS A 521 10.86 -9.19 -17.23
C LYS A 521 10.14 -8.45 -18.36
N ILE A 522 8.82 -8.60 -18.42
CA ILE A 522 7.96 -7.97 -19.42
C ILE A 522 7.32 -6.72 -18.82
N VAL A 523 7.54 -5.56 -19.45
CA VAL A 523 6.93 -4.28 -19.07
C VAL A 523 5.90 -3.88 -20.12
N ILE A 524 4.63 -3.84 -19.72
CA ILE A 524 3.50 -3.48 -20.58
C ILE A 524 3.11 -2.03 -20.27
N ILE A 525 3.23 -1.16 -21.26
CA ILE A 525 2.99 0.27 -21.17
C ILE A 525 1.60 0.56 -21.71
N GLY A 526 0.67 0.87 -20.82
CA GLY A 526 -0.75 1.06 -21.12
C GLY A 526 -1.60 -0.05 -20.50
N ALA A 527 -2.44 0.31 -19.54
CA ALA A 527 -3.38 -0.58 -18.84
C ALA A 527 -4.79 -0.54 -19.47
N GLY A 528 -4.86 -0.32 -20.78
CA GLY A 528 -6.09 -0.39 -21.57
C GLY A 528 -6.40 -1.80 -22.07
N LEU A 529 -7.31 -1.89 -23.05
CA LEU A 529 -7.75 -3.15 -23.67
C LEU A 529 -6.59 -4.05 -24.13
N PHE A 530 -5.70 -3.54 -24.99
CA PHE A 530 -4.59 -4.31 -25.55
C PHE A 530 -3.62 -4.75 -24.47
N GLY A 531 -3.21 -3.83 -23.58
CA GLY A 531 -2.26 -4.13 -22.52
C GLY A 531 -2.78 -5.17 -21.54
N LEU A 532 -4.00 -5.02 -21.02
CA LEU A 532 -4.57 -5.96 -20.06
C LEU A 532 -4.84 -7.35 -20.65
N THR A 533 -5.39 -7.42 -21.87
CA THR A 533 -5.63 -8.72 -22.52
C THR A 533 -4.33 -9.45 -22.83
N THR A 534 -3.28 -8.72 -23.24
CA THR A 534 -1.94 -9.28 -23.46
C THR A 534 -1.31 -9.74 -22.14
N ALA A 535 -1.37 -8.92 -21.10
CA ALA A 535 -0.81 -9.24 -19.79
C ALA A 535 -1.42 -10.54 -19.24
N LYS A 536 -2.75 -10.63 -19.26
CA LYS A 536 -3.48 -11.84 -18.85
C LYS A 536 -3.04 -13.05 -19.65
N GLN A 537 -3.01 -12.94 -20.97
CA GLN A 537 -2.67 -14.07 -21.84
C GLN A 537 -1.23 -14.55 -21.63
N LEU A 538 -0.27 -13.63 -21.48
CA LEU A 538 1.11 -13.98 -21.19
C LEU A 538 1.25 -14.75 -19.86
N VAL A 539 0.55 -14.36 -18.80
CA VAL A 539 0.58 -15.13 -17.55
C VAL A 539 -0.03 -16.51 -17.71
N LEU A 540 -1.16 -16.61 -18.43
CA LEU A 540 -1.78 -17.91 -18.74
C LEU A 540 -0.86 -18.82 -19.56
N GLU A 541 0.06 -18.25 -20.32
CA GLU A 541 1.09 -18.96 -21.09
C GLU A 541 2.38 -19.23 -20.31
N GLY A 542 2.40 -18.93 -19.00
CA GLY A 542 3.48 -19.30 -18.07
C GLY A 542 4.50 -18.19 -17.77
N HIS A 543 4.34 -16.98 -18.31
CA HIS A 543 5.21 -15.84 -17.98
C HIS A 543 4.93 -15.34 -16.55
N LYS A 544 5.97 -15.16 -15.73
CA LYS A 544 5.83 -14.83 -14.30
C LYS A 544 6.13 -13.38 -13.95
N ASN A 545 7.02 -12.73 -14.69
CA ASN A 545 7.52 -11.39 -14.35
C ASN A 545 6.91 -10.30 -15.25
N ILE A 546 5.61 -10.05 -15.08
CA ILE A 546 4.88 -9.06 -15.88
C ILE A 546 4.52 -7.85 -15.01
N THR A 547 4.88 -6.66 -15.50
CA THR A 547 4.50 -5.38 -14.89
C THR A 547 3.73 -4.54 -15.90
N VAL A 548 2.49 -4.18 -15.58
CA VAL A 548 1.66 -3.26 -16.36
C VAL A 548 1.78 -1.86 -15.75
N ILE A 549 2.05 -0.86 -16.58
CA ILE A 549 2.23 0.53 -16.13
C ILE A 549 1.31 1.48 -16.90
N ASP A 550 0.70 2.42 -16.19
CA ASP A 550 -0.19 3.43 -16.78
C ASP A 550 -0.26 4.69 -15.90
N ARG A 551 -0.86 5.74 -16.43
CA ARG A 551 -1.18 6.98 -15.70
C ARG A 551 -2.21 6.73 -14.60
N HIS A 552 -3.10 5.76 -14.78
CA HIS A 552 -4.15 5.40 -13.81
C HIS A 552 -4.27 3.90 -13.62
N MET A 553 -4.69 3.46 -12.43
CA MET A 553 -5.20 2.09 -12.29
C MET A 553 -6.46 1.93 -13.16
N PRO A 554 -6.56 0.88 -13.98
CA PRO A 554 -7.72 0.69 -14.83
C PRO A 554 -9.02 0.53 -14.01
N PRO A 555 -10.20 0.89 -14.54
CA PRO A 555 -10.42 1.50 -15.85
C PRO A 555 -9.81 2.91 -15.97
N VAL A 556 -9.01 3.14 -17.02
CA VAL A 556 -8.32 4.42 -17.26
C VAL A 556 -9.35 5.46 -17.73
N PRO A 557 -9.62 6.57 -17.00
CA PRO A 557 -10.80 7.41 -17.24
C PRO A 557 -10.88 8.07 -18.62
N ASP A 558 -9.75 8.44 -19.19
CA ASP A 558 -9.64 9.06 -20.52
C ASP A 558 -9.31 8.05 -21.64
N GLY A 559 -9.06 6.79 -21.29
CA GLY A 559 -8.81 5.71 -22.25
C GLY A 559 -10.06 5.31 -23.04
N SER A 560 -9.90 4.96 -24.31
CA SER A 560 -11.02 4.49 -25.17
C SER A 560 -11.60 3.14 -24.75
N SER A 561 -10.90 2.37 -23.93
CA SER A 561 -11.42 1.12 -23.35
C SER A 561 -12.41 1.35 -22.20
N SER A 562 -12.47 2.55 -21.62
CA SER A 562 -13.33 2.86 -20.46
C SER A 562 -14.55 3.65 -20.91
N ASP A 563 -15.74 3.10 -20.72
CA ASP A 563 -17.00 3.74 -21.08
C ASP A 563 -18.18 2.97 -20.46
N ILE A 564 -19.37 3.59 -20.41
CA ILE A 564 -20.57 2.88 -19.97
C ILE A 564 -21.08 1.87 -21.01
N SER A 565 -20.63 1.96 -22.27
CA SER A 565 -21.05 1.03 -23.31
C SER A 565 -20.15 0.98 -24.55
N ARG A 566 -20.05 -0.21 -25.17
CA ARG A 566 -19.38 -0.48 -26.46
C ARG A 566 -20.17 -1.52 -27.26
N ILE A 567 -20.27 -1.33 -28.58
CA ILE A 567 -21.04 -2.24 -29.46
C ILE A 567 -20.27 -3.54 -29.65
N ILE A 568 -20.95 -4.66 -29.47
CA ILE A 568 -20.48 -6.01 -29.75
C ILE A 568 -21.27 -6.54 -30.96
N ARG A 569 -20.60 -6.63 -32.11
CA ARG A 569 -21.16 -7.12 -33.38
C ARG A 569 -20.07 -7.74 -34.25
N PHE A 570 -20.42 -8.68 -35.11
CA PHE A 570 -19.46 -9.39 -35.97
C PHE A 570 -19.53 -9.02 -37.45
N ASP A 571 -20.34 -8.04 -37.80
CA ASP A 571 -20.63 -7.69 -39.18
C ASP A 571 -19.46 -6.90 -39.80
N TYR A 572 -18.65 -7.58 -40.60
CA TYR A 572 -17.51 -7.00 -41.30
C TYR A 572 -17.49 -7.43 -42.77
N GLY A 573 -17.13 -6.49 -43.65
CA GLY A 573 -16.82 -6.81 -45.05
C GLY A 573 -15.49 -7.54 -45.24
N ASP A 574 -14.62 -7.49 -44.23
CA ASP A 574 -13.38 -8.24 -44.16
C ASP A 574 -13.59 -9.62 -43.50
N GLY A 575 -13.13 -10.68 -44.16
CA GLY A 575 -13.35 -12.06 -43.73
C GLY A 575 -12.63 -12.44 -42.44
N ASP A 576 -11.43 -11.89 -42.20
CA ASP A 576 -10.66 -12.16 -41.00
C ASP A 576 -11.33 -11.52 -39.78
N TYR A 577 -11.71 -10.24 -39.90
CA TYR A 577 -12.41 -9.54 -38.83
C TYR A 577 -13.80 -10.11 -38.57
N CYS A 578 -14.54 -10.51 -39.62
CA CYS A 578 -15.82 -11.19 -39.46
C CYS A 578 -15.66 -12.49 -38.65
N SER A 579 -14.66 -13.31 -38.99
CA SER A 579 -14.33 -14.54 -38.26
C SER A 579 -13.99 -14.29 -36.80
N LEU A 580 -13.06 -13.36 -36.56
CA LEU A 580 -12.54 -13.09 -35.23
C LEU A 580 -13.60 -12.42 -34.34
N ALA A 581 -14.40 -11.52 -34.89
CA ALA A 581 -15.47 -10.84 -34.16
C ALA A 581 -16.62 -11.80 -33.85
N TYR A 582 -16.91 -12.78 -34.72
CA TYR A 582 -17.89 -13.82 -34.44
C TYR A 582 -17.42 -14.72 -33.29
N LYS A 583 -16.14 -15.15 -33.30
CA LYS A 583 -15.53 -15.88 -32.17
C LYS A 583 -15.60 -15.07 -30.87
N ALA A 584 -15.32 -13.78 -30.93
CA ALA A 584 -15.42 -12.89 -29.77
C ALA A 584 -16.88 -12.78 -29.26
N TYR A 585 -17.85 -12.61 -30.16
CA TYR A 585 -19.28 -12.57 -29.83
C TYR A 585 -19.75 -13.86 -29.16
N GLN A 586 -19.31 -15.03 -29.64
CA GLN A 586 -19.61 -16.31 -28.98
C GLN A 586 -19.10 -16.32 -27.54
N ARG A 587 -17.87 -15.85 -27.29
CA ARG A 587 -17.33 -15.76 -25.92
C ARG A 587 -18.08 -14.76 -25.05
N TRP A 588 -18.45 -13.60 -25.59
CA TRP A 588 -19.28 -12.61 -24.89
C TRP A 588 -20.64 -13.18 -24.48
N SER A 589 -21.31 -13.88 -25.40
CA SER A 589 -22.67 -14.39 -25.20
C SER A 589 -22.74 -15.68 -24.37
N GLN A 590 -21.73 -16.54 -24.45
CA GLN A 590 -21.76 -17.88 -23.84
C GLN A 590 -21.00 -17.98 -22.52
N ASN A 591 -20.02 -17.10 -22.27
CA ASN A 591 -19.22 -17.18 -21.04
C ASN A 591 -19.98 -16.53 -19.87
N PRO A 592 -20.29 -17.28 -18.79
CA PRO A 592 -21.04 -16.74 -17.64
C PRO A 592 -20.41 -15.51 -16.99
N LYS A 593 -19.08 -15.33 -17.11
CA LYS A 593 -18.38 -14.20 -16.49
C LYS A 593 -18.81 -12.84 -17.04
N TYR A 594 -19.37 -12.80 -18.24
CA TYR A 594 -19.87 -11.58 -18.86
C TYR A 594 -21.34 -11.29 -18.55
N LYS A 595 -21.99 -12.11 -17.72
CA LYS A 595 -23.34 -11.81 -17.21
C LYS A 595 -23.32 -10.50 -16.41
N GLY A 596 -24.23 -9.58 -16.72
CA GLY A 596 -24.26 -8.24 -16.12
C GLY A 596 -23.20 -7.27 -16.68
N ILE A 597 -22.45 -7.70 -17.70
CA ILE A 597 -21.48 -6.89 -18.44
C ILE A 597 -21.89 -6.79 -19.91
N PHE A 598 -22.19 -7.92 -20.55
CA PHE A 598 -22.71 -8.00 -21.92
C PHE A 598 -24.24 -8.13 -21.91
N TYR A 599 -24.87 -7.30 -22.72
CA TYR A 599 -26.32 -7.21 -22.88
C TYR A 599 -26.64 -7.52 -24.34
N PRO A 600 -27.19 -8.72 -24.62
CA PRO A 600 -27.69 -9.06 -25.94
C PRO A 600 -28.77 -8.05 -26.34
N THR A 601 -28.64 -7.47 -27.52
CA THR A 601 -29.61 -6.50 -28.02
C THR A 601 -29.58 -6.49 -29.53
N ASP A 602 -30.76 -6.39 -30.13
CA ASP A 602 -30.94 -6.22 -31.56
C ASP A 602 -30.28 -4.92 -32.03
N TYR A 603 -29.79 -4.94 -33.26
CA TYR A 603 -29.22 -3.75 -33.86
C TYR A 603 -29.60 -3.61 -35.32
N ILE A 604 -29.68 -2.35 -35.75
CA ILE A 604 -29.94 -1.94 -37.11
C ILE A 604 -28.68 -1.26 -37.63
N ILE A 605 -28.17 -1.77 -38.73
CA ILE A 605 -27.17 -1.07 -39.54
C ILE A 605 -27.90 -0.43 -40.70
N ALA A 606 -27.84 0.89 -40.79
CA ALA A 606 -28.55 1.69 -41.76
C ALA A 606 -27.66 2.77 -42.38
N GLY A 607 -28.11 3.33 -43.49
CA GLY A 607 -27.52 4.49 -44.11
C GLY A 607 -28.33 4.97 -45.31
N SER A 608 -27.83 6.03 -45.94
CA SER A 608 -28.39 6.60 -47.16
C SER A 608 -27.46 6.28 -48.32
N ARG A 609 -27.97 5.53 -49.31
CA ARG A 609 -27.21 5.18 -50.52
C ARG A 609 -27.07 6.43 -51.41
N LYS A 610 -25.82 6.83 -51.64
CA LYS A 610 -25.48 7.97 -52.51
C LYS A 610 -25.15 7.60 -53.96
N THR A 611 -24.60 6.40 -54.19
CA THR A 611 -24.14 5.93 -55.50
C THR A 611 -24.61 4.50 -55.79
N ALA A 612 -24.55 4.09 -57.06
CA ALA A 612 -24.89 2.74 -57.50
C ALA A 612 -23.79 1.69 -57.21
N GLU A 613 -22.63 2.11 -56.70
CA GLU A 613 -21.52 1.22 -56.37
C GLU A 613 -21.83 0.36 -55.13
N LYS A 614 -21.09 -0.75 -54.95
CA LYS A 614 -21.23 -1.62 -53.78
C LYS A 614 -20.82 -0.86 -52.51
N SER A 615 -21.77 -0.65 -51.60
CA SER A 615 -21.55 0.03 -50.33
C SER A 615 -20.77 -0.85 -49.34
N TRP A 616 -20.34 -0.27 -48.22
CA TRP A 616 -19.73 -1.05 -47.12
C TRP A 616 -20.71 -2.12 -46.58
N THR A 617 -22.01 -1.83 -46.56
CA THR A 617 -23.04 -2.79 -46.13
C THR A 617 -23.18 -3.95 -47.13
N ASP A 618 -23.02 -3.70 -48.45
CA ASP A 618 -23.02 -4.76 -49.47
C ASP A 618 -21.88 -5.76 -49.26
N LYS A 619 -20.66 -5.26 -49.01
CA LYS A 619 -19.49 -6.12 -48.69
C LYS A 619 -19.71 -6.93 -47.42
N THR A 620 -20.28 -6.29 -46.41
CA THR A 620 -20.58 -6.92 -45.11
C THR A 620 -21.62 -8.02 -45.24
N ARG A 621 -22.73 -7.76 -45.93
CA ARG A 621 -23.78 -8.77 -46.18
C ARG A 621 -23.25 -9.96 -46.97
N ALA A 622 -22.45 -9.73 -48.02
CA ALA A 622 -21.83 -10.81 -48.78
C ALA A 622 -21.00 -11.76 -47.89
N ARG A 623 -20.29 -11.23 -46.88
CA ARG A 623 -19.53 -12.05 -45.91
C ARG A 623 -20.42 -12.79 -44.92
N LEU A 624 -21.54 -12.20 -44.52
CA LEU A 624 -22.52 -12.89 -43.67
C LEU A 624 -23.16 -14.06 -44.43
N GLU A 625 -23.51 -13.86 -45.71
CA GLU A 625 -24.08 -14.88 -46.59
C GLU A 625 -23.10 -16.02 -46.86
N GLU A 626 -21.86 -15.71 -47.24
CA GLU A 626 -20.81 -16.71 -47.49
C GLU A 626 -20.55 -17.62 -46.28
N ARG A 627 -20.80 -17.10 -45.07
CA ARG A 627 -20.62 -17.83 -43.80
C ARG A 627 -21.91 -18.39 -43.21
N ASN A 628 -23.05 -18.24 -43.89
CA ASN A 628 -24.38 -18.60 -43.37
C ASN A 628 -24.68 -18.00 -41.98
N LEU A 629 -24.27 -16.75 -41.75
CA LEU A 629 -24.55 -16.01 -40.51
C LEU A 629 -25.89 -15.24 -40.64
N PRO A 630 -26.71 -15.21 -39.56
CA PRO A 630 -28.07 -14.68 -39.65
C PRO A 630 -28.10 -13.15 -39.75
N TYR A 631 -28.90 -12.63 -40.68
CA TYR A 631 -29.27 -11.22 -40.75
C TYR A 631 -30.60 -11.08 -41.54
N THR A 632 -31.30 -9.97 -41.37
CA THR A 632 -32.59 -9.70 -42.04
C THR A 632 -32.51 -8.38 -42.80
N ILE A 633 -32.76 -8.39 -44.11
CA ILE A 633 -32.81 -7.15 -44.90
C ILE A 633 -34.05 -6.35 -44.51
N LEU A 634 -33.88 -5.04 -44.32
CA LEU A 634 -34.99 -4.10 -44.13
C LEU A 634 -35.19 -3.34 -45.44
N PRO A 635 -36.34 -3.52 -46.14
CA PRO A 635 -36.53 -2.95 -47.47
C PRO A 635 -36.58 -1.41 -47.46
N ASP A 636 -37.09 -0.82 -46.38
CA ASP A 636 -37.23 0.62 -46.21
C ASP A 636 -37.21 1.01 -44.72
N ALA A 637 -37.23 2.32 -44.45
CA ALA A 637 -37.32 2.86 -43.09
C ALA A 637 -38.65 2.52 -42.40
N ALA A 638 -39.74 2.30 -43.16
CA ALA A 638 -41.03 1.95 -42.58
C ALA A 638 -41.01 0.54 -41.97
N ALA A 639 -40.34 -0.42 -42.61
CA ALA A 639 -40.09 -1.75 -42.08
C ALA A 639 -39.25 -1.71 -40.80
N ALA A 640 -38.25 -0.82 -40.73
CA ALA A 640 -37.46 -0.60 -39.51
C ALA A 640 -38.33 -0.08 -38.35
N LYS A 641 -39.20 0.90 -38.61
CA LYS A 641 -40.15 1.43 -37.62
C LYS A 641 -41.24 0.44 -37.23
N GLN A 642 -41.68 -0.40 -38.17
CA GLN A 642 -42.64 -1.47 -37.86
C GLN A 642 -42.03 -2.49 -36.91
N MET A 643 -40.75 -2.83 -37.11
CA MET A 643 -40.01 -3.74 -36.23
C MET A 643 -39.71 -3.10 -34.88
N PHE A 644 -39.36 -1.81 -34.86
CA PHE A 644 -39.08 -1.04 -33.65
C PHE A 644 -39.92 0.24 -33.61
N PRO A 645 -41.19 0.18 -33.16
CA PRO A 645 -42.09 1.34 -33.12
C PRO A 645 -41.61 2.50 -32.24
N ILE A 646 -40.61 2.24 -31.41
CA ILE A 646 -39.93 3.24 -30.58
C ILE A 646 -39.13 4.25 -31.42
N LEU A 647 -38.75 3.89 -32.65
CA LEU A 647 -38.07 4.77 -33.59
C LEU A 647 -39.09 5.69 -34.26
N THR A 648 -39.13 6.96 -33.83
CA THR A 648 -40.15 7.93 -34.25
C THR A 648 -39.65 8.91 -35.32
N GLY A 649 -38.33 9.13 -35.44
CA GLY A 649 -37.72 10.05 -36.40
C GLY A 649 -37.65 9.52 -37.84
N ASP A 650 -37.15 10.31 -38.80
CA ASP A 650 -37.21 9.95 -40.24
C ASP A 650 -36.27 8.82 -40.66
N LEU A 651 -35.33 8.43 -39.79
CA LEU A 651 -34.26 7.48 -40.10
C LEU A 651 -33.42 7.94 -41.31
N ALA A 652 -32.44 7.15 -41.76
CA ALA A 652 -31.43 7.51 -42.77
C ALA A 652 -31.96 7.76 -44.20
N GLN A 653 -32.88 8.71 -44.37
CA GLN A 653 -33.49 9.16 -45.63
C GLN A 653 -32.75 10.36 -46.24
N PRO A 654 -32.94 10.65 -47.54
CA PRO A 654 -33.55 9.79 -48.56
C PRO A 654 -32.66 8.58 -48.92
N ASN A 655 -33.17 7.64 -49.71
CA ASN A 655 -32.44 6.46 -50.20
C ASN A 655 -31.96 5.52 -49.08
N TRP A 656 -32.86 5.22 -48.16
CA TRP A 656 -32.61 4.26 -47.09
C TRP A 656 -32.04 2.94 -47.63
N GLU A 657 -31.02 2.45 -46.95
CA GLU A 657 -30.65 1.05 -46.96
C GLU A 657 -30.33 0.59 -45.55
N GLY A 658 -30.67 -0.65 -45.24
CA GLY A 658 -30.30 -1.20 -43.94
C GLY A 658 -30.67 -2.66 -43.78
N TYR A 659 -30.14 -3.23 -42.71
CA TYR A 659 -30.47 -4.57 -42.28
C TYR A 659 -30.49 -4.62 -40.76
N HIS A 660 -31.20 -5.62 -40.26
CA HIS A 660 -31.33 -5.96 -38.85
C HIS A 660 -30.53 -7.22 -38.54
N ASN A 661 -29.95 -7.26 -37.35
CA ASN A 661 -29.34 -8.46 -36.81
C ASN A 661 -29.64 -8.56 -35.30
N LYS A 662 -30.08 -9.75 -34.88
CA LYS A 662 -30.35 -10.11 -33.48
C LYS A 662 -29.12 -10.65 -32.73
N SER A 663 -28.05 -10.94 -33.46
CA SER A 663 -26.86 -11.63 -32.95
C SER A 663 -25.78 -10.61 -32.59
N GLY A 664 -26.05 -9.79 -31.58
CA GLY A 664 -25.11 -8.79 -31.10
C GLY A 664 -25.59 -8.17 -29.79
N GLY A 665 -25.12 -6.96 -29.52
CA GLY A 665 -25.54 -6.19 -28.37
C GLY A 665 -24.49 -5.16 -27.97
N TRP A 666 -24.46 -4.84 -26.69
CA TRP A 666 -23.47 -3.92 -26.13
C TRP A 666 -22.91 -4.46 -24.82
N ALA A 667 -21.72 -4.02 -24.48
CA ALA A 667 -21.09 -4.34 -23.20
C ALA A 667 -20.76 -3.08 -22.42
N ASP A 668 -21.00 -3.10 -21.11
CA ASP A 668 -20.49 -2.12 -20.16
C ASP A 668 -18.96 -2.24 -20.12
N ALA A 669 -18.29 -1.27 -20.72
CA ALA A 669 -16.85 -1.33 -20.92
C ALA A 669 -16.07 -1.10 -19.62
N ASN A 670 -16.59 -0.27 -18.73
CA ASN A 670 -16.01 -0.05 -17.41
C ASN A 670 -16.08 -1.33 -16.57
N LYS A 671 -17.22 -2.03 -16.54
CA LYS A 671 -17.33 -3.33 -15.84
C LYS A 671 -16.39 -4.37 -16.45
N ALA A 672 -16.32 -4.47 -17.78
CA ALA A 672 -15.44 -5.42 -18.45
C ALA A 672 -13.95 -5.17 -18.17
N ILE A 673 -13.49 -3.92 -18.23
CA ILE A 673 -12.09 -3.57 -17.95
C ILE A 673 -11.77 -3.72 -16.46
N LYS A 674 -12.71 -3.40 -15.56
CA LYS A 674 -12.55 -3.62 -14.12
C LYS A 674 -12.40 -5.11 -13.82
N GLN A 675 -13.27 -5.95 -14.37
CA GLN A 675 -13.17 -7.41 -14.24
C GLN A 675 -11.84 -7.93 -14.81
N LEU A 676 -11.43 -7.46 -16.00
CA LEU A 676 -10.16 -7.89 -16.60
C LEU A 676 -8.93 -7.47 -15.77
N ARG A 677 -8.95 -6.27 -15.18
CA ARG A 677 -7.92 -5.84 -14.22
C ARG A 677 -7.89 -6.77 -13.00
N ASP A 678 -9.04 -7.08 -12.43
CA ASP A 678 -9.13 -7.91 -11.23
C ASP A 678 -8.60 -9.33 -11.53
N GLU A 679 -8.97 -9.90 -12.69
CA GLU A 679 -8.38 -11.14 -13.21
C GLU A 679 -6.85 -11.05 -13.35
N CYS A 680 -6.30 -9.93 -13.85
CA CYS A 680 -4.86 -9.71 -13.93
C CYS A 680 -4.18 -9.66 -12.55
N LEU A 681 -4.80 -8.99 -11.58
CA LEU A 681 -4.30 -8.92 -10.19
C LEU A 681 -4.30 -10.29 -9.52
N GLU A 682 -5.38 -11.05 -9.70
CA GLU A 682 -5.52 -12.43 -9.20
C GLU A 682 -4.46 -13.38 -9.80
N LEU A 683 -4.05 -13.12 -11.04
CA LEU A 683 -2.97 -13.85 -11.73
C LEU A 683 -1.56 -13.38 -11.32
N GLY A 684 -1.41 -12.43 -10.40
CA GLY A 684 -0.12 -11.97 -9.88
C GLY A 684 0.60 -10.92 -10.74
N ILE A 685 -0.10 -10.30 -11.69
CA ILE A 685 0.47 -9.24 -12.54
C ILE A 685 0.68 -7.99 -11.70
N SER A 686 1.88 -7.42 -11.75
CA SER A 686 2.22 -6.21 -11.00
C SER A 686 1.72 -4.97 -11.73
N PHE A 687 1.20 -3.98 -11.00
CA PHE A 687 0.77 -2.70 -11.55
C PHE A 687 1.57 -1.53 -10.98
N ILE A 688 1.96 -0.58 -11.82
CA ILE A 688 2.53 0.71 -11.39
C ILE A 688 1.70 1.82 -12.03
N SER A 689 1.07 2.65 -11.21
CA SER A 689 0.14 3.69 -11.66
C SER A 689 0.52 5.09 -11.17
N GLY A 690 -0.16 6.12 -11.66
CA GLY A 690 0.09 7.50 -11.27
C GLY A 690 1.40 8.00 -11.85
N ARG A 691 2.06 8.94 -11.15
CA ARG A 691 3.33 9.54 -11.65
C ARG A 691 4.40 8.49 -11.94
N ALA A 692 4.51 7.46 -11.10
CA ALA A 692 5.47 6.36 -11.27
C ALA A 692 5.11 5.42 -12.45
N GLY A 693 3.85 5.40 -12.90
CA GLY A 693 3.40 4.62 -14.06
C GLY A 693 3.28 5.43 -15.36
N THR A 694 3.31 6.76 -15.28
CA THR A 694 3.25 7.65 -16.45
C THR A 694 4.58 7.68 -17.19
N VAL A 695 4.67 6.93 -18.28
CA VAL A 695 5.85 6.89 -19.16
C VAL A 695 5.99 8.19 -19.95
N VAL A 696 7.23 8.69 -20.03
CA VAL A 696 7.62 9.87 -20.81
C VAL A 696 8.76 9.58 -21.79
N GLY A 697 9.27 8.35 -21.87
CA GLY A 697 10.26 7.95 -22.85
C GLY A 697 11.02 6.68 -22.50
N PHE A 698 12.01 6.37 -23.33
CA PHE A 698 12.78 5.12 -23.29
C PHE A 698 14.27 5.41 -23.21
N ASP A 699 14.99 4.64 -22.39
CA ASP A 699 16.44 4.59 -22.39
C ASP A 699 16.88 3.35 -23.18
N SER A 700 17.48 3.57 -24.35
CA SER A 700 17.97 2.50 -25.23
C SER A 700 19.47 2.65 -25.50
N ASP A 701 20.13 1.55 -25.84
CA ASP A 701 21.51 1.55 -26.33
C ASP A 701 21.60 1.95 -27.82
N ALA A 702 22.83 2.01 -28.35
CA ALA A 702 23.11 2.40 -29.74
C ALA A 702 22.52 1.41 -30.75
N GLU A 703 22.25 0.18 -30.33
CA GLU A 703 21.69 -0.91 -31.12
C GLU A 703 20.16 -0.97 -31.09
N GLY A 704 19.51 -0.01 -30.42
CA GLY A 704 18.05 0.08 -30.32
C GLY A 704 17.42 -0.88 -29.31
N VAL A 705 18.18 -1.38 -28.33
CA VAL A 705 17.63 -2.22 -27.24
C VAL A 705 17.31 -1.35 -26.04
N ILE A 706 16.03 -1.31 -25.68
CA ILE A 706 15.53 -0.57 -24.51
C ILE A 706 15.98 -1.30 -23.24
N LYS A 707 16.55 -0.57 -22.27
CA LYS A 707 16.92 -1.08 -20.94
C LYS A 707 15.92 -0.66 -19.87
N SER A 708 15.35 0.54 -20.01
CA SER A 708 14.35 1.08 -19.08
C SER A 708 13.39 2.05 -19.74
N VAL A 709 12.22 2.23 -19.12
CA VAL A 709 11.30 3.33 -19.40
C VAL A 709 11.46 4.45 -18.38
N ARG A 710 11.50 5.69 -18.84
CA ARG A 710 11.49 6.90 -18.00
C ARG A 710 10.06 7.26 -17.63
N THR A 711 9.83 7.63 -16.37
CA THR A 711 8.50 7.96 -15.83
C THR A 711 8.47 9.36 -15.21
N LEU A 712 7.28 9.96 -15.05
CA LEU A 712 7.12 11.23 -14.33
C LEU A 712 7.45 11.14 -12.82
N GLY A 713 7.64 9.93 -12.29
CA GLY A 713 8.13 9.67 -10.94
C GLY A 713 9.64 9.81 -10.78
N GLY A 714 10.38 9.95 -11.89
CA GLY A 714 11.84 10.11 -11.89
C GLY A 714 12.62 8.80 -11.80
N THR A 715 12.05 7.75 -11.20
CA THR A 715 12.65 6.41 -11.15
C THR A 715 12.40 5.65 -12.47
N PRO A 716 13.44 5.22 -13.21
CA PRO A 716 13.27 4.39 -14.40
C PRO A 716 12.83 2.96 -14.06
N ILE A 717 12.02 2.35 -14.92
CA ILE A 717 11.57 0.95 -14.76
C ILE A 717 12.32 0.10 -15.78
N THR A 718 13.15 -0.82 -15.29
CA THR A 718 13.92 -1.75 -16.12
C THR A 718 13.06 -2.91 -16.63
N GLY A 719 13.41 -3.50 -17.78
CA GLY A 719 12.73 -4.65 -18.38
C GLY A 719 13.55 -5.26 -19.51
N ASP A 720 13.23 -6.51 -19.87
CA ASP A 720 13.87 -7.23 -20.98
C ASP A 720 13.06 -7.06 -22.27
N HIS A 721 11.72 -7.10 -22.15
CA HIS A 721 10.79 -6.91 -23.25
C HIS A 721 9.75 -5.85 -22.87
N PHE A 722 9.44 -4.98 -23.82
CA PHE A 722 8.50 -3.89 -23.64
C PHE A 722 7.33 -4.04 -24.60
N ILE A 723 6.11 -3.81 -24.12
CA ILE A 723 4.90 -3.82 -24.95
C ILE A 723 4.26 -2.44 -24.89
N LEU A 724 4.24 -1.74 -26.01
CA LEU A 724 3.58 -0.44 -26.14
C LEU A 724 2.10 -0.66 -26.51
N ALA A 725 1.21 -0.40 -25.54
CA ALA A 725 -0.24 -0.54 -25.67
C ALA A 725 -0.97 0.74 -25.20
N THR A 726 -0.37 1.91 -25.45
CA THR A 726 -0.86 3.22 -24.97
C THR A 726 -1.91 3.88 -25.88
N GLY A 727 -2.43 3.16 -26.88
CA GLY A 727 -3.50 3.65 -27.75
C GLY A 727 -3.16 5.00 -28.38
N ALA A 728 -4.04 6.00 -28.22
CA ALA A 728 -3.89 7.32 -28.82
C ALA A 728 -2.66 8.11 -28.33
N TRP A 729 -2.00 7.68 -27.25
CA TRP A 729 -0.79 8.31 -26.73
C TRP A 729 0.49 7.74 -27.35
N SER A 730 0.41 6.66 -28.14
CA SER A 730 1.58 6.01 -28.75
C SER A 730 2.40 6.97 -29.62
N SER A 731 1.71 7.84 -30.38
CA SER A 731 2.33 8.85 -31.27
C SER A 731 3.16 9.91 -30.53
N GLY A 732 2.92 10.12 -29.24
CA GLY A 732 3.74 11.02 -28.41
C GLY A 732 5.00 10.35 -27.83
N LEU A 733 5.04 9.01 -27.81
CA LEU A 733 6.08 8.23 -27.15
C LEU A 733 7.12 7.67 -28.11
N VAL A 734 6.69 7.17 -29.28
CA VAL A 734 7.57 6.58 -30.31
C VAL A 734 7.20 7.08 -31.71
N PRO A 735 8.16 7.14 -32.66
CA PRO A 735 7.86 7.43 -34.05
C PRO A 735 6.83 6.43 -34.61
N THR A 736 5.85 6.93 -35.35
CA THR A 736 4.80 6.06 -35.91
C THR A 736 4.80 5.99 -37.42
N TYR A 737 5.73 6.66 -38.11
CA TYR A 737 5.93 6.61 -39.57
C TYR A 737 4.64 6.72 -40.39
N ASN A 738 3.68 7.50 -39.88
CA ASN A 738 2.35 7.64 -40.49
C ASN A 738 1.56 6.32 -40.64
N SER A 739 1.94 5.27 -39.90
CA SER A 739 1.16 4.02 -39.75
C SER A 739 -0.04 4.21 -38.83
N THR A 740 -0.01 5.24 -37.99
CA THR A 740 -1.09 5.56 -37.06
C THR A 740 -1.37 7.05 -36.95
N LEU A 741 -2.63 7.41 -36.73
CA LEU A 741 -3.05 8.77 -36.41
C LEU A 741 -4.03 8.76 -35.24
N SER A 742 -3.75 9.54 -34.20
CA SER A 742 -4.70 9.71 -33.09
C SER A 742 -5.83 10.64 -33.49
N THR A 743 -7.07 10.17 -33.39
CA THR A 743 -8.27 10.94 -33.72
C THR A 743 -9.25 10.92 -32.55
N ALA A 744 -9.93 12.06 -32.36
CA ALA A 744 -10.99 12.22 -31.38
C ALA A 744 -12.37 12.06 -32.02
N GLN A 745 -13.27 11.37 -31.33
CA GLN A 745 -14.67 11.21 -31.72
C GLN A 745 -15.63 11.79 -30.69
N ALA A 746 -16.76 12.30 -31.18
CA ALA A 746 -17.76 12.93 -30.34
C ALA A 746 -18.68 11.90 -29.67
N LEU A 747 -18.90 12.08 -28.37
CA LEU A 747 -19.85 11.32 -27.56
C LEU A 747 -20.88 12.28 -26.94
N GLY A 748 -22.14 11.87 -26.88
CA GLY A 748 -23.24 12.57 -26.23
C GLY A 748 -23.93 11.69 -25.20
N PHE A 749 -24.37 12.29 -24.10
CA PHE A 749 -25.05 11.62 -22.99
C PHE A 749 -26.26 12.45 -22.55
N LEU A 750 -27.42 11.81 -22.48
CA LEU A 750 -28.64 12.36 -21.93
C LEU A 750 -29.06 11.59 -20.69
N ARG A 751 -29.38 12.32 -19.62
CA ARG A 751 -30.05 11.73 -18.46
C ARG A 751 -31.51 11.49 -18.80
N LEU A 752 -32.00 10.29 -18.53
CA LEU A 752 -33.40 9.93 -18.67
C LEU A 752 -34.11 9.96 -17.31
N THR A 753 -35.40 10.30 -17.32
CA THR A 753 -36.30 10.11 -16.18
C THR A 753 -36.65 8.63 -16.01
N ASP A 754 -37.27 8.24 -14.89
CA ASP A 754 -37.68 6.85 -14.67
C ASP A 754 -38.72 6.38 -15.70
N ASP A 755 -39.68 7.23 -16.06
CA ASP A 755 -40.66 6.93 -17.12
C ASP A 755 -39.98 6.76 -18.49
N GLU A 756 -38.96 7.56 -18.77
CA GLU A 756 -38.18 7.45 -20.01
C GLU A 756 -37.29 6.20 -20.03
N MET A 757 -36.74 5.80 -18.89
CA MET A 757 -36.03 4.52 -18.76
C MET A 757 -36.95 3.34 -19.10
N ILE A 758 -38.22 3.40 -18.67
CA ILE A 758 -39.22 2.38 -19.02
C ILE A 758 -39.58 2.46 -20.50
N LYS A 759 -39.84 3.67 -21.03
CA LYS A 759 -40.20 3.91 -22.43
C LYS A 759 -39.11 3.39 -23.38
N TYR A 760 -37.84 3.70 -23.09
CA TYR A 760 -36.70 3.43 -23.97
C TYR A 760 -35.94 2.13 -23.67
N LYS A 761 -36.44 1.28 -22.77
CA LYS A 761 -35.77 0.03 -22.36
C LYS A 761 -35.43 -0.90 -23.53
N ASP A 762 -36.30 -0.95 -24.54
CA ASP A 762 -36.18 -1.84 -25.71
C ASP A 762 -35.66 -1.08 -26.96
N LEU A 763 -35.04 0.09 -26.77
CA LEU A 763 -34.43 0.84 -27.87
C LEU A 763 -33.30 0.01 -28.50
N PRO A 764 -33.34 -0.31 -29.82
CA PRO A 764 -32.27 -1.06 -30.45
C PRO A 764 -30.99 -0.21 -30.55
N ILE A 765 -29.86 -0.89 -30.78
CA ILE A 765 -28.67 -0.19 -31.26
C ILE A 765 -28.93 0.19 -32.71
N TYR A 766 -28.93 1.48 -33.01
CA TYR A 766 -29.03 2.00 -34.37
C TYR A 766 -27.67 2.58 -34.78
N VAL A 767 -27.20 2.21 -35.97
CA VAL A 767 -25.95 2.72 -36.56
C VAL A 767 -26.26 3.27 -37.94
N ASN A 768 -26.11 4.57 -38.13
CA ASN A 768 -26.11 5.20 -39.44
C ASN A 768 -24.67 5.31 -39.96
N TYR A 769 -24.26 4.40 -40.85
CA TYR A 769 -22.89 4.37 -41.35
C TYR A 769 -22.58 5.57 -42.28
N SER A 770 -23.60 6.21 -42.89
CA SER A 770 -23.39 7.35 -43.79
C SER A 770 -23.00 8.63 -43.05
N THR A 771 -23.47 8.78 -41.81
CA THR A 771 -23.13 9.92 -40.94
C THR A 771 -22.09 9.56 -39.88
N GLY A 772 -21.91 8.26 -39.64
CA GLY A 772 -21.12 7.68 -38.54
C GLY A 772 -21.86 7.66 -37.20
N TRP A 773 -23.12 8.11 -37.14
CA TRP A 773 -23.86 8.22 -35.88
C TRP A 773 -24.34 6.87 -35.37
N PHE A 774 -24.30 6.66 -34.04
CA PHE A 774 -24.88 5.48 -33.41
C PHE A 774 -25.29 5.72 -31.95
N ASN A 775 -26.21 4.88 -31.44
CA ASN A 775 -26.64 4.89 -30.04
C ASN A 775 -26.41 3.55 -29.32
N PHE A 776 -26.75 3.58 -28.04
CA PHE A 776 -26.95 2.41 -27.20
C PHE A 776 -28.35 2.44 -26.59
N PRO A 777 -28.89 1.29 -26.16
CA PRO A 777 -30.00 1.25 -25.23
C PRO A 777 -29.65 2.03 -23.93
N PRO A 778 -30.65 2.51 -23.18
CA PRO A 778 -30.42 3.17 -21.90
C PRO A 778 -29.61 2.30 -20.93
N HIS A 779 -28.60 2.90 -20.31
CA HIS A 779 -27.79 2.21 -19.32
C HIS A 779 -28.44 2.27 -17.95
N GLU A 780 -28.90 1.13 -17.42
CA GLU A 780 -29.68 1.03 -16.17
C GLU A 780 -29.02 1.74 -14.98
N ASP A 781 -27.78 1.37 -14.61
CA ASP A 781 -27.14 1.92 -13.40
C ASP A 781 -26.90 3.44 -13.45
N THR A 782 -26.72 3.99 -14.65
CA THR A 782 -26.42 5.42 -14.82
C THR A 782 -27.63 6.22 -15.28
N LYS A 783 -28.74 5.57 -15.66
CA LYS A 783 -29.90 6.22 -16.28
C LYS A 783 -29.53 7.12 -17.48
N MET A 784 -28.46 6.76 -18.21
CA MET A 784 -27.95 7.53 -19.34
C MET A 784 -28.32 6.88 -20.67
N LEU A 785 -28.85 7.68 -21.59
CA LEU A 785 -28.84 7.37 -23.01
C LEU A 785 -27.56 7.92 -23.62
N LYS A 786 -26.76 7.04 -24.21
CA LYS A 786 -25.51 7.43 -24.88
C LYS A 786 -25.63 7.25 -26.39
N PHE A 787 -25.04 8.21 -27.09
CA PHE A 787 -24.86 8.19 -28.54
C PHE A 787 -23.53 8.81 -28.91
N ALA A 788 -23.09 8.57 -30.13
CA ALA A 788 -21.74 8.90 -30.56
C ALA A 788 -21.67 9.02 -32.08
N VAL A 789 -20.57 9.59 -32.55
CA VAL A 789 -20.27 9.72 -33.97
C VAL A 789 -18.93 9.06 -34.27
N HIS A 790 -18.96 7.92 -34.94
CA HIS A 790 -17.82 7.22 -35.50
C HIS A 790 -17.54 7.73 -36.92
N GLY A 791 -17.00 8.94 -37.02
CA GLY A 791 -16.65 9.57 -38.29
C GLY A 791 -15.14 9.69 -38.47
N TRP A 792 -14.73 10.57 -39.39
CA TRP A 792 -13.33 10.89 -39.63
C TRP A 792 -12.64 11.62 -38.47
N GLY A 793 -13.42 12.23 -37.59
CA GLY A 793 -12.97 12.76 -36.29
C GLY A 793 -12.17 14.05 -36.34
N TYR A 794 -11.54 14.35 -35.20
CA TYR A 794 -10.77 15.57 -34.97
C TYR A 794 -9.32 15.23 -34.63
N THR A 795 -8.37 16.00 -35.17
CA THR A 795 -6.96 15.92 -34.79
C THR A 795 -6.57 17.07 -33.85
N ARG A 796 -5.49 16.85 -33.09
CA ARG A 796 -4.88 17.86 -32.21
C ARG A 796 -3.36 17.80 -32.36
N ALA A 797 -2.80 18.78 -33.02
CA ALA A 797 -1.36 19.01 -33.07
C ALA A 797 -0.82 19.32 -31.65
N PRO A 798 0.41 18.90 -31.30
CA PRO A 798 1.03 19.21 -30.02
C PRO A 798 1.08 20.70 -29.69
N SER A 799 0.98 21.05 -28.40
CA SER A 799 1.29 22.39 -27.87
C SER A 799 2.75 22.48 -27.40
N LYS A 800 3.31 23.70 -27.24
CA LYS A 800 4.70 23.92 -26.76
C LYS A 800 5.01 23.32 -25.38
N GLY A 801 3.99 22.97 -24.58
CA GLY A 801 4.12 22.32 -23.28
C GLY A 801 3.86 20.81 -23.26
N ASP A 802 3.53 20.21 -24.41
CA ASP A 802 3.32 18.75 -24.49
C ASP A 802 4.70 18.06 -24.45
N ASN A 803 4.93 17.21 -23.44
CA ASN A 803 6.20 16.49 -23.26
C ASN A 803 6.29 15.27 -24.21
N ASN A 804 6.31 15.53 -25.51
CA ASN A 804 6.36 14.49 -26.55
C ASN A 804 7.80 14.25 -27.01
N ASN A 805 8.19 12.98 -27.15
CA ASN A 805 9.50 12.61 -27.69
C ASN A 805 9.56 12.76 -29.22
N VAL A 806 8.40 12.77 -29.88
CA VAL A 806 8.28 12.90 -31.33
C VAL A 806 7.83 14.32 -31.68
N LYS A 807 8.54 14.99 -32.58
CA LYS A 807 8.37 16.43 -32.85
C LYS A 807 7.69 16.78 -34.18
N SER A 808 7.42 15.82 -35.06
CA SER A 808 6.88 16.08 -36.41
C SER A 808 5.57 15.33 -36.69
N ASN A 809 4.60 16.03 -37.29
CA ASN A 809 3.37 15.47 -37.89
C ASN A 809 2.56 14.51 -37.02
N ILE A 810 2.48 14.76 -35.71
CA ILE A 810 1.67 13.94 -34.81
C ILE A 810 0.37 14.64 -34.41
N SER A 811 -0.69 13.85 -34.27
CA SER A 811 -1.88 14.20 -33.49
C SER A 811 -1.77 13.47 -32.15
N VAL A 812 -2.01 14.17 -31.04
CA VAL A 812 -1.92 13.61 -29.68
C VAL A 812 -3.03 14.13 -28.78
N PRO A 813 -3.60 13.28 -27.90
CA PRO A 813 -4.51 13.74 -26.86
C PRO A 813 -3.81 14.72 -25.89
N PRO A 814 -4.56 15.49 -25.09
CA PRO A 814 -3.98 16.33 -24.05
C PRO A 814 -3.10 15.54 -23.07
N PRO A 815 -1.93 16.08 -22.66
CA PRO A 815 -0.92 15.34 -21.89
C PRO A 815 -1.32 15.02 -20.44
N VAL A 816 -2.20 15.82 -19.81
CA VAL A 816 -2.63 15.65 -18.42
C VAL A 816 -4.16 15.65 -18.33
N SER A 817 -4.77 14.52 -18.66
CA SER A 817 -6.20 14.30 -18.49
C SER A 817 -6.42 13.29 -17.37
N ARG A 818 -7.03 13.72 -16.26
CA ARG A 818 -7.55 12.82 -15.21
C ARG A 818 -8.88 12.19 -15.61
N GLU A 819 -9.55 12.78 -16.59
CA GLU A 819 -10.86 12.39 -17.13
C GLU A 819 -11.12 13.09 -18.47
N ARG A 820 -12.05 12.54 -19.27
CA ARG A 820 -12.51 13.21 -20.50
C ARG A 820 -13.22 14.52 -20.14
N LYS A 821 -12.74 15.63 -20.70
CA LYS A 821 -13.40 16.93 -20.56
C LYS A 821 -14.83 16.89 -21.13
N ASN A 822 -15.73 17.61 -20.46
CA ASN A 822 -17.10 17.83 -20.93
C ASN A 822 -17.12 18.90 -22.03
N PHE A 823 -16.55 18.56 -23.18
CA PHE A 823 -16.43 19.45 -24.33
C PHE A 823 -16.43 18.65 -25.64
N VAL A 824 -17.13 19.20 -26.64
CA VAL A 824 -17.01 18.85 -28.06
C VAL A 824 -17.12 20.13 -28.90
N PRO A 825 -16.56 20.15 -30.13
CA PRO A 825 -16.81 21.21 -31.10
C PRO A 825 -18.29 21.41 -31.44
N ALA A 826 -18.67 22.61 -31.88
CA ALA A 826 -20.08 22.93 -32.18
C ALA A 826 -20.65 22.06 -33.32
N ASP A 827 -19.86 21.79 -34.35
CA ASP A 827 -20.22 20.87 -35.45
C ASP A 827 -20.37 19.42 -34.97
N ALA A 828 -19.56 18.99 -33.99
CA ALA A 828 -19.71 17.69 -33.34
C ALA A 828 -21.01 17.59 -32.54
N GLU A 829 -21.35 18.61 -31.74
CA GLU A 829 -22.61 18.66 -31.00
C GLU A 829 -23.81 18.64 -31.94
N GLN A 830 -23.77 19.42 -33.02
CA GLN A 830 -24.84 19.43 -34.02
C GLN A 830 -25.07 18.04 -34.61
N ARG A 831 -23.99 17.35 -35.01
CA ARG A 831 -24.09 15.98 -35.56
C ARG A 831 -24.64 14.98 -34.55
N LEU A 832 -24.25 15.10 -33.27
CA LEU A 832 -24.79 14.28 -32.20
C LEU A 832 -26.31 14.47 -32.06
N ARG A 833 -26.79 15.72 -32.15
CA ARG A 833 -28.22 16.07 -32.09
C ARG A 833 -28.98 15.66 -33.34
N ASP A 834 -28.39 15.82 -34.52
CA ASP A 834 -29.03 15.46 -35.79
C ASP A 834 -29.33 13.95 -35.84
N GLY A 835 -28.38 13.10 -35.47
CA GLY A 835 -28.63 11.67 -35.40
C GLY A 835 -29.57 11.27 -34.26
N LEU A 836 -29.62 12.04 -33.16
CA LEU A 836 -30.65 11.83 -32.14
C LEU A 836 -32.04 12.18 -32.68
N ARG A 837 -32.20 13.27 -33.43
CA ARG A 837 -33.46 13.63 -34.10
C ARG A 837 -33.86 12.60 -35.16
N GLU A 838 -32.89 11.99 -35.81
CA GLU A 838 -33.10 10.94 -36.80
C GLU A 838 -33.83 9.72 -36.20
N ILE A 839 -33.57 9.36 -34.94
CA ILE A 839 -34.22 8.21 -34.29
C ILE A 839 -35.32 8.59 -33.29
N LEU A 840 -35.15 9.68 -32.55
CA LEU A 840 -35.94 10.13 -31.40
C LEU A 840 -36.05 11.67 -31.40
N PRO A 841 -36.81 12.28 -32.33
CA PRO A 841 -36.96 13.73 -32.48
C PRO A 841 -37.36 14.44 -31.18
N GLU A 842 -38.17 13.80 -30.33
CA GLU A 842 -38.60 14.41 -29.07
C GLU A 842 -37.45 14.66 -28.07
N LEU A 843 -36.29 14.01 -28.25
CA LEU A 843 -35.11 14.20 -27.40
C LEU A 843 -34.04 15.11 -28.04
N GLY A 844 -34.15 15.45 -29.32
CA GLY A 844 -33.09 16.09 -30.10
C GLY A 844 -32.59 17.44 -29.57
N ASP A 845 -33.50 18.24 -29.01
CA ASP A 845 -33.20 19.56 -28.46
C ASP A 845 -32.93 19.55 -26.95
N ARG A 846 -33.01 18.37 -26.30
CA ARG A 846 -32.74 18.25 -24.86
C ARG A 846 -31.29 18.61 -24.56
N LYS A 847 -31.06 19.30 -23.43
CA LYS A 847 -29.71 19.61 -22.96
C LYS A 847 -28.94 18.32 -22.71
N LEU A 848 -27.76 18.18 -23.31
CA LEU A 848 -26.84 17.08 -23.02
C LEU A 848 -26.35 17.20 -21.57
N GLU A 849 -26.43 16.12 -20.81
CA GLU A 849 -25.77 16.05 -19.50
C GLU A 849 -24.26 16.15 -19.69
N ARG A 850 -23.76 15.43 -20.70
CA ARG A 850 -22.36 15.39 -21.03
C ARG A 850 -22.15 15.28 -22.54
N ALA A 851 -21.15 15.98 -23.03
CA ALA A 851 -20.60 15.80 -24.36
C ALA A 851 -19.07 15.72 -24.23
N ALA A 852 -18.44 14.72 -24.82
CA ALA A 852 -17.00 14.50 -24.64
C ALA A 852 -16.32 13.98 -25.89
N LEU A 853 -15.05 14.34 -26.06
CA LEU A 853 -14.17 13.74 -27.06
C LEU A 853 -13.51 12.46 -26.52
N CYS A 854 -13.60 11.37 -27.28
CA CYS A 854 -12.93 10.10 -27.00
C CYS A 854 -11.83 9.84 -28.03
N TRP A 855 -10.61 9.58 -27.55
CA TRP A 855 -9.43 9.43 -28.38
C TRP A 855 -9.11 7.96 -28.67
N TYR A 856 -8.86 7.63 -29.93
CA TYR A 856 -8.27 6.36 -30.33
C TYR A 856 -7.32 6.54 -31.51
N THR A 857 -6.76 5.45 -32.00
CA THR A 857 -5.72 5.44 -33.04
C THR A 857 -6.25 4.79 -34.30
N ASP A 858 -6.29 5.55 -35.39
CA ASP A 858 -6.65 5.09 -36.73
C ASP A 858 -5.41 4.63 -37.50
N THR A 859 -5.55 3.58 -38.31
CA THR A 859 -4.54 3.12 -39.27
C THR A 859 -5.01 3.36 -40.71
N PRO A 860 -4.10 3.42 -41.70
CA PRO A 860 -4.45 3.64 -43.11
C PRO A 860 -5.57 2.76 -43.64
N THR A 861 -5.57 1.49 -43.27
CA THR A 861 -6.49 0.45 -43.74
C THR A 861 -7.58 0.09 -42.73
N GLY A 862 -7.53 0.63 -41.51
CA GLY A 862 -8.42 0.24 -40.41
C GLY A 862 -7.99 -1.05 -39.70
N ASP A 863 -6.84 -1.64 -40.06
CA ASP A 863 -6.30 -2.84 -39.43
C ASP A 863 -5.61 -2.55 -38.07
N PHE A 864 -5.47 -3.58 -37.23
CA PHE A 864 -4.69 -3.52 -36.00
C PHE A 864 -3.19 -3.48 -36.29
N ILE A 865 -2.40 -3.06 -35.30
CA ILE A 865 -0.93 -3.21 -35.32
C ILE A 865 -0.53 -4.13 -34.17
N MET A 866 0.11 -5.23 -34.51
CA MET A 866 0.63 -6.26 -33.61
C MET A 866 2.01 -6.72 -34.11
N ASP A 867 3.03 -5.89 -33.93
CA ASP A 867 4.37 -6.17 -34.46
C ASP A 867 5.47 -5.44 -33.66
N TYR A 868 6.72 -5.82 -33.87
CA TYR A 868 7.87 -5.13 -33.29
C TYR A 868 8.10 -3.77 -33.95
N HIS A 869 8.48 -2.79 -33.13
CA HIS A 869 8.82 -1.46 -33.61
C HIS A 869 10.10 -1.50 -34.46
N PRO A 870 10.17 -0.79 -35.61
CA PRO A 870 11.33 -0.84 -36.51
C PRO A 870 12.64 -0.38 -35.86
N ASP A 871 12.58 0.66 -35.02
CA ASP A 871 13.77 1.20 -34.34
C ASP A 871 14.16 0.49 -33.04
N TYR A 872 13.25 -0.28 -32.43
CA TYR A 872 13.46 -0.84 -31.09
C TYR A 872 13.31 -2.35 -31.08
N LYS A 873 14.42 -3.08 -30.96
CA LYS A 873 14.48 -4.54 -31.12
C LYS A 873 13.62 -5.31 -30.13
N ASN A 874 13.42 -4.77 -28.93
CA ASN A 874 12.67 -5.41 -27.85
C ASN A 874 11.37 -4.66 -27.48
N LEU A 875 10.87 -3.80 -28.37
CA LEU A 875 9.58 -3.13 -28.22
C LEU A 875 8.54 -3.74 -29.16
N PHE A 876 7.52 -4.37 -28.59
CA PHE A 876 6.35 -4.84 -29.32
C PHE A 876 5.24 -3.79 -29.27
N VAL A 877 4.57 -3.50 -30.37
CA VAL A 877 3.49 -2.52 -30.46
C VAL A 877 2.16 -3.26 -30.59
N GLY A 878 1.24 -3.00 -29.66
CA GLY A 878 -0.14 -3.47 -29.68
C GLY A 878 -1.11 -2.30 -29.74
N GLY A 879 -1.66 -2.02 -30.91
CA GLY A 879 -2.47 -0.82 -31.12
C GLY A 879 -3.25 -0.82 -32.43
N GLY A 880 -3.44 0.38 -33.00
CA GLY A 880 -4.19 0.54 -34.25
C GLY A 880 -5.66 0.12 -34.15
N GLY A 881 -6.29 0.29 -32.99
CA GLY A 881 -7.63 -0.25 -32.76
C GLY A 881 -8.75 0.36 -33.62
N SER A 882 -8.47 1.43 -34.36
CA SER A 882 -9.30 2.07 -35.41
C SER A 882 -10.78 2.27 -35.04
N GLY A 883 -11.04 2.46 -33.73
CA GLY A 883 -12.38 2.61 -33.16
C GLY A 883 -13.23 1.34 -33.06
N HIS A 884 -12.69 0.15 -33.33
CA HIS A 884 -13.46 -1.11 -33.32
C HIS A 884 -12.88 -2.24 -32.45
N ALA A 885 -11.70 -2.08 -31.84
CA ALA A 885 -11.01 -3.16 -31.11
C ALA A 885 -11.74 -3.70 -29.87
N PHE A 886 -12.57 -2.91 -29.17
CA PHE A 886 -13.13 -3.31 -27.86
C PHE A 886 -13.91 -4.62 -27.89
N LYS A 887 -14.68 -4.87 -28.95
CA LYS A 887 -15.48 -6.08 -29.09
C LYS A 887 -14.64 -7.37 -29.11
N PHE A 888 -13.36 -7.25 -29.45
CA PHE A 888 -12.43 -8.37 -29.51
C PHE A 888 -11.81 -8.72 -28.14
N LEU A 889 -12.16 -8.00 -27.05
CA LEU A 889 -11.65 -8.24 -25.70
C LEU A 889 -11.50 -9.73 -25.33
N PRO A 890 -12.48 -10.62 -25.58
CA PRO A 890 -12.36 -12.02 -25.18
C PRO A 890 -11.32 -12.84 -25.95
N VAL A 891 -10.82 -12.35 -27.09
CA VAL A 891 -9.90 -13.07 -27.99
C VAL A 891 -8.61 -12.30 -28.28
N LEU A 892 -8.55 -11.00 -27.93
CA LEU A 892 -7.46 -10.11 -28.34
C LEU A 892 -6.10 -10.51 -27.76
N GLY A 893 -6.08 -11.01 -26.52
CA GLY A 893 -4.86 -11.50 -25.88
C GLY A 893 -4.19 -12.64 -26.66
N GLU A 894 -4.99 -13.58 -27.18
CA GLU A 894 -4.50 -14.71 -28.01
C GLU A 894 -3.83 -14.20 -29.29
N CYS A 895 -4.40 -13.17 -29.94
CA CYS A 895 -3.81 -12.57 -31.13
C CYS A 895 -2.48 -11.88 -30.81
N MET A 896 -2.44 -11.12 -29.71
CA MET A 896 -1.25 -10.39 -29.27
C MET A 896 -0.09 -11.34 -28.95
N THR A 897 -0.32 -12.39 -28.17
CA THR A 897 0.75 -13.34 -27.82
C THR A 897 1.16 -14.21 -29.02
N ALA A 898 0.22 -14.58 -29.90
CA ALA A 898 0.55 -15.26 -31.15
C ALA A 898 1.47 -14.41 -32.04
N ALA A 899 1.23 -13.09 -32.11
CA ALA A 899 2.06 -12.15 -32.86
C ALA A 899 3.47 -12.02 -32.26
N ILE A 900 3.57 -11.84 -30.93
CA ILE A 900 4.86 -11.79 -30.20
C ILE A 900 5.67 -13.06 -30.48
N LYS A 901 5.03 -14.22 -30.47
CA LYS A 901 5.65 -15.53 -30.73
C LYS A 901 5.88 -15.82 -32.21
N LYS A 902 5.45 -14.93 -33.12
CA LYS A 902 5.50 -15.12 -34.59
C LYS A 902 4.79 -16.40 -35.05
N THR A 903 3.65 -16.70 -34.43
CA THR A 903 2.80 -17.87 -34.70
C THR A 903 1.45 -17.49 -35.32
N LEU A 904 1.19 -16.19 -35.58
CA LEU A 904 0.03 -15.78 -36.36
C LEU A 904 0.07 -16.40 -37.77
N PRO A 905 -1.09 -16.75 -38.34
CA PRO A 905 -1.20 -17.06 -39.76
C PRO A 905 -0.54 -15.97 -40.60
N SER A 906 0.20 -16.36 -41.65
CA SER A 906 1.04 -15.44 -42.43
C SER A 906 0.27 -14.26 -43.00
N HIS A 907 -0.99 -14.45 -43.39
CA HIS A 907 -1.83 -13.37 -43.90
C HIS A 907 -2.24 -12.36 -42.80
N LEU A 908 -2.45 -12.80 -41.56
CA LEU A 908 -2.70 -11.90 -40.42
C LEU A 908 -1.43 -11.20 -39.97
N ALA A 909 -0.30 -11.89 -39.97
CA ALA A 909 0.99 -11.28 -39.66
C ALA A 909 1.33 -10.17 -40.65
N GLU A 910 1.12 -10.38 -41.96
CA GLU A 910 1.29 -9.34 -42.98
C GLU A 910 0.27 -8.20 -42.84
N LYS A 911 -0.98 -8.51 -42.49
CA LYS A 911 -2.05 -7.52 -42.32
C LYS A 911 -1.86 -6.63 -41.09
N TRP A 912 -1.33 -7.17 -40.00
CA TRP A 912 -1.18 -6.46 -38.72
C TRP A 912 0.26 -6.01 -38.43
N ARG A 913 1.14 -6.03 -39.43
CA ARG A 913 2.53 -5.59 -39.28
C ARG A 913 2.63 -4.07 -39.07
N PHE A 914 3.80 -3.64 -38.63
CA PHE A 914 4.10 -2.21 -38.57
C PHE A 914 4.44 -1.66 -39.96
N HIS A 915 3.65 -0.72 -40.49
CA HIS A 915 3.79 -0.22 -41.87
C HIS A 915 4.60 1.08 -41.97
N THR A 916 5.89 1.00 -42.25
CA THR A 916 6.75 2.20 -42.42
C THR A 916 6.64 2.84 -43.81
N GLU A 917 6.05 2.16 -44.80
CA GLU A 917 5.92 2.65 -46.17
C GLU A 917 5.02 3.90 -46.35
N TYR A 918 4.34 4.31 -45.29
CA TYR A 918 3.45 5.47 -45.27
C TYR A 918 4.15 6.78 -44.84
N GLU A 919 5.40 6.71 -44.37
CA GLU A 919 6.10 7.84 -43.74
C GLU A 919 6.07 9.13 -44.56
N HIS A 920 6.23 9.01 -45.89
CA HIS A 920 6.30 10.15 -46.80
C HIS A 920 5.01 10.37 -47.60
N ARG A 921 3.92 9.65 -47.29
CA ARG A 921 2.64 9.78 -48.00
C ARG A 921 1.72 10.78 -47.31
N GLN A 922 1.16 11.70 -48.09
CA GLN A 922 0.11 12.60 -47.58
C GLN A 922 -1.25 11.89 -47.55
N ASP A 923 -1.96 12.06 -46.44
CA ASP A 923 -3.31 11.54 -46.13
C ASP A 923 -3.62 10.10 -46.58
N THR A 924 -3.12 9.13 -45.81
CA THR A 924 -3.30 7.68 -46.06
C THR A 924 -4.41 7.04 -45.22
N PHE A 925 -5.04 7.79 -44.30
CA PHE A 925 -6.03 7.25 -43.35
C PHE A 925 -7.43 7.23 -43.93
N LEU A 926 -7.67 6.31 -44.86
CA LEU A 926 -8.97 6.07 -45.51
C LEU A 926 -9.81 5.01 -44.77
N GLY A 927 -9.19 4.19 -43.92
CA GLY A 927 -9.86 3.17 -43.11
C GLY A 927 -10.45 2.03 -43.94
N ASP A 928 -11.40 1.29 -43.36
CA ASP A 928 -12.06 0.12 -43.95
C ASP A 928 -13.33 0.47 -44.75
N GLY A 929 -13.61 1.77 -44.92
CA GLY A 929 -14.84 2.28 -45.54
C GLY A 929 -16.05 2.36 -44.60
N SER A 930 -15.91 2.09 -43.30
CA SER A 930 -17.00 2.23 -42.32
C SER A 930 -17.22 3.67 -41.81
N ARG A 931 -16.34 4.61 -42.18
CA ARG A 931 -16.34 6.01 -41.71
C ARG A 931 -17.30 6.87 -42.53
N GLY A 932 -18.28 7.47 -41.83
CA GLY A 932 -19.25 8.39 -42.41
C GLY A 932 -19.04 9.85 -42.01
N GLY A 933 -19.80 10.74 -42.67
CA GLY A 933 -19.84 12.17 -42.37
C GLY A 933 -18.73 13.02 -43.02
N PRO A 934 -18.53 14.25 -42.54
CA PRO A 934 -17.56 15.20 -43.10
C PRO A 934 -16.11 14.75 -42.88
N ALA A 935 -15.20 15.27 -43.71
CA ALA A 935 -13.77 15.00 -43.62
C ALA A 935 -13.18 15.34 -42.25
N ARG A 936 -12.09 14.64 -41.91
CA ARG A 936 -11.30 14.88 -40.70
C ARG A 936 -10.83 16.33 -40.67
N ARG A 937 -10.87 16.97 -39.51
CA ARG A 937 -10.35 18.33 -39.34
C ARG A 937 -9.54 18.49 -38.06
N GLU A 938 -8.60 19.43 -38.10
CA GLU A 938 -7.86 19.88 -36.93
C GLU A 938 -8.76 20.72 -36.01
N LEU A 939 -8.59 20.59 -34.69
CA LEU A 939 -9.21 21.48 -33.72
C LEU A 939 -8.63 22.88 -33.87
N ASN A 940 -9.48 23.90 -33.94
CA ASN A 940 -9.00 25.28 -33.99
C ASN A 940 -8.40 25.71 -32.63
N ALA A 941 -7.70 26.84 -32.61
CA ALA A 941 -7.00 27.30 -31.41
C ALA A 941 -7.91 27.45 -30.17
N ALA A 942 -9.14 27.94 -30.34
CA ALA A 942 -10.09 28.10 -29.24
C ALA A 942 -10.61 26.74 -28.75
N GLU A 943 -10.98 25.83 -29.66
CA GLU A 943 -11.40 24.47 -29.32
C GLU A 943 -10.29 23.71 -28.59
N LYS A 944 -9.05 23.86 -29.06
CA LYS A 944 -7.87 23.26 -28.44
C LYS A 944 -7.64 23.82 -27.03
N ALA A 945 -7.69 25.14 -26.84
CA ALA A 945 -7.52 25.76 -25.52
C ALA A 945 -8.59 25.31 -24.51
N ARG A 946 -9.84 25.13 -24.95
CA ARG A 946 -10.93 24.58 -24.14
C ARG A 946 -10.71 23.13 -23.74
N LEU A 947 -10.25 22.32 -24.70
CA LEU A 947 -9.91 20.92 -24.45
C LEU A 947 -8.71 20.78 -23.50
N ASP A 948 -7.70 21.64 -23.65
CA ASP A 948 -6.47 21.63 -22.85
C ASP A 948 -6.67 22.24 -21.45
N GLY A 949 -7.71 23.06 -21.27
CA GLY A 949 -8.07 23.67 -19.98
C GLY A 949 -7.40 25.02 -19.69
N GLU A 950 -6.93 25.73 -20.72
CA GLU A 950 -6.19 26.99 -20.60
C GLU A 950 -7.08 28.23 -20.31
N GLU A 951 -8.41 28.12 -20.44
CA GLU A 951 -9.37 29.23 -20.20
C GLU A 951 -9.46 29.70 -18.74
N ARG A 952 -8.94 28.95 -17.75
CA ARG A 952 -8.99 29.35 -16.33
C ARG A 952 -7.99 30.45 -15.94
N SER A 953 -7.18 30.97 -16.88
CA SER A 953 -6.13 31.95 -16.59
C SER A 953 -6.53 33.43 -16.80
N LYS A 954 -7.80 33.72 -17.13
CA LYS A 954 -8.27 35.10 -17.41
C LYS A 954 -9.62 35.49 -16.80
N LEU A 955 -10.05 34.85 -15.72
CA LEU A 955 -11.20 35.31 -14.91
C LEU A 955 -10.79 35.48 -13.46
#